data_AF-A0A8C2GPF9-F1
#
_entry.id   AF-A0A8C2GPF9-F1
#
_cell.length_a   1.000
_cell.length_b   1.000
_cell.length_c   1.000
_cell.angle_alpha   90.00
_cell.angle_beta   90.00
_cell.angle_gamma   90.00
#
_symmetry.space_group_name_H-M   'P 1'
#
loop_
_entity.id
_entity.type
_entity.pdbx_description
1 polymer ?
#
loop_
_entity_poly.entity_id
_entity_poly.type
_entity_poly.pdbx_seq_one_letter_code
_entity_poly.pdbx_strand_id
1 'polypeptide(L)'
;MLTNHTHTHTHTHKYIYYLSLFFCHSHITSSQSRSSIASDSGSSSLSDIYQATESECGDMDLSGLPETAVDTDDDDDDEDVGRGTDPLMSRDIVRDCLEKDPMDRTDDDIEQLLEFVQQLPAFASLSVSVRRELCAVMVFAVVERAGTIVLNHGEELDSWSVILNGAVEVIYPDGGSESVCMGGSFGVSPSMDKQLMTGVMRTKVDDCQFVCIAQQEYCSILNQVEQNTQRVEEEGEIVMVKEHRELDRTGTRKGHIVVKGTAERLMQHLVEDHSVVDPTYIEDFLLTYRTFLPSPLILGQRLLDWFNDSSYRDKVTRVVLLWVNNHFSDFEGDPAMSSFLEEFQSNLEREKMTGQLRLLNIACAAKAKPRVITINRPAREMPLPFTLIGGAERGTRLFISSVEVGSRAEEAGLKHGDQILEVNGQTFENVQLSKAVEILRNNTQLCMSVKTNLLVFKELVARAAEERKNGIPHLPKIGDGKKNSRYSVAELAADSDVIGQEKVSKKVKAHTVGGRNKLMKILDKTRMSILPQKPYSDLGLGQTQDDSIVGLRQSKQTPPTMAVSGNLSSSNPDLAPVSGNVFTLMADQQSRYLLINKDTTAREAANQAMREFGLTASPEAYSLCEVSVTQEGVIKQRRLPDQLSKLADRIQLSARYYLKSHMETETLCSDVEAQEMQRESVVPLLSLSSMEIANQLSARNYLLFSGIEPTDYITDLFKLHPQEPPTNLRNFEDLVNQETFWVATEIVQEANLAKRVKIIKHFIKIALHCRDCKNFNSMFIIKHFIKIALHCRDCKNFNSMFAIIR
;
A
#
# COMPACT_ATOMS: atom_id res chain seq x y z
N MET A 1 16.23 -39.51 -31.82
CA MET A 1 14.79 -39.25 -32.03
C MET A 1 14.16 -39.32 -30.65
N LEU A 2 13.82 -38.22 -29.97
CA LEU A 2 12.83 -37.15 -30.25
C LEU A 2 11.37 -37.60 -30.12
N THR A 3 10.56 -36.67 -29.59
CA THR A 3 9.08 -36.63 -29.57
C THR A 3 8.35 -37.83 -28.95
N ASN A 4 8.05 -37.76 -27.64
CA ASN A 4 6.71 -37.38 -27.14
C ASN A 4 6.49 -37.77 -25.67
N HIS A 5 6.47 -36.79 -24.73
CA HIS A 5 5.74 -36.91 -23.45
C HIS A 5 5.64 -35.58 -22.65
N THR A 6 5.45 -34.43 -23.32
CA THR A 6 5.50 -33.09 -22.68
C THR A 6 4.36 -32.16 -23.13
N HIS A 7 3.10 -32.63 -23.11
CA HIS A 7 1.99 -31.83 -23.65
C HIS A 7 0.63 -31.90 -22.92
N THR A 8 0.52 -32.63 -21.81
CA THR A 8 -0.74 -32.79 -21.05
C THR A 8 -0.92 -31.77 -19.92
N HIS A 9 0.14 -31.31 -19.27
CA HIS A 9 0.05 -30.38 -18.12
C HIS A 9 -0.23 -28.92 -18.49
N THR A 10 0.01 -28.49 -19.72
CA THR A 10 -0.13 -27.07 -20.14
C THR A 10 -1.55 -26.68 -20.57
N HIS A 11 -2.44 -27.64 -20.82
CA HIS A 11 -3.81 -27.35 -21.24
C HIS A 11 -4.76 -27.04 -20.07
N THR A 12 -4.66 -27.76 -18.95
CA THR A 12 -5.53 -27.55 -17.77
C THR A 12 -5.36 -26.16 -17.15
N HIS A 13 -4.13 -25.64 -17.05
CA HIS A 13 -3.88 -24.27 -16.56
C HIS A 13 -4.54 -23.20 -17.44
N LYS A 14 -4.59 -23.39 -18.77
CA LYS A 14 -5.29 -22.46 -19.67
C LYS A 14 -6.82 -22.48 -19.46
N TYR A 15 -7.43 -23.65 -19.30
CA TYR A 15 -8.89 -23.74 -19.15
C TYR A 15 -9.41 -23.00 -17.90
N ILE A 16 -8.67 -23.03 -16.78
CA ILE A 16 -9.09 -22.32 -15.56
C ILE A 16 -8.89 -20.80 -15.71
N TYR A 17 -7.78 -20.36 -16.32
CA TYR A 17 -7.53 -18.93 -16.60
C TYR A 17 -8.51 -18.34 -17.64
N TYR A 18 -9.11 -19.19 -18.49
CA TYR A 18 -10.25 -18.79 -19.33
C TYR A 18 -11.57 -18.70 -18.56
N LEU A 19 -11.83 -19.53 -17.55
CA LEU A 19 -13.07 -19.47 -16.76
C LEU A 19 -13.17 -18.19 -15.92
N SER A 20 -12.07 -17.70 -15.35
CA SER A 20 -12.05 -16.42 -14.61
C SER A 20 -12.37 -15.23 -15.52
N LEU A 21 -11.83 -15.21 -16.75
CA LEU A 21 -12.17 -14.21 -17.76
C LEU A 21 -13.61 -14.34 -18.26
N PHE A 22 -14.13 -15.56 -18.45
CA PHE A 22 -15.46 -15.78 -19.04
C PHE A 22 -16.58 -15.19 -18.18
N PHE A 23 -16.51 -15.32 -16.85
CA PHE A 23 -17.52 -14.76 -15.95
C PHE A 23 -17.43 -13.24 -15.77
N CYS A 24 -16.30 -12.61 -16.07
CA CYS A 24 -16.16 -11.14 -16.07
C CYS A 24 -16.54 -10.46 -17.40
N HIS A 25 -16.88 -11.21 -18.46
CA HIS A 25 -17.18 -10.64 -19.79
C HIS A 25 -18.47 -11.16 -20.45
N SER A 26 -19.21 -12.07 -19.81
CA SER A 26 -20.42 -12.69 -20.40
C SER A 26 -21.67 -11.80 -20.38
N HIS A 27 -21.59 -10.53 -20.79
CA HIS A 27 -22.77 -9.70 -21.12
C HIS A 27 -22.57 -8.61 -22.20
N ILE A 28 -21.56 -8.72 -23.07
CA ILE A 28 -21.55 -8.02 -24.38
C ILE A 28 -21.52 -9.05 -25.51
N THR A 29 -22.45 -8.94 -26.47
CA THR A 29 -22.37 -9.63 -27.76
C THR A 29 -21.87 -8.68 -28.84
N SER A 30 -21.07 -9.18 -29.77
CA SER A 30 -20.29 -8.33 -30.67
C SER A 30 -21.06 -7.87 -31.91
N SER A 31 -21.02 -6.57 -32.18
CA SER A 31 -21.14 -6.00 -33.53
C SER A 31 -20.00 -4.98 -33.73
N GLN A 32 -19.60 -4.74 -34.98
CA GLN A 32 -18.32 -4.09 -35.29
C GLN A 32 -18.45 -2.61 -35.68
N SER A 33 -17.99 -1.71 -34.82
CA SER A 33 -17.66 -0.33 -35.20
C SER A 33 -16.57 0.25 -34.28
N ARG A 34 -15.63 1.03 -34.85
CA ARG A 34 -14.55 1.68 -34.09
C ARG A 34 -15.02 3.01 -33.50
N SER A 35 -14.89 3.19 -32.19
CA SER A 35 -14.88 4.51 -31.55
C SER A 35 -14.16 4.51 -30.20
N SER A 36 -13.44 5.60 -29.95
CA SER A 36 -12.83 6.08 -28.69
C SER A 36 -13.20 5.38 -27.37
N ILE A 37 -12.16 4.99 -26.62
CA ILE A 37 -12.23 4.67 -25.19
C ILE A 37 -12.49 5.97 -24.40
N ALA A 38 -13.49 5.95 -23.52
CA ALA A 38 -13.63 6.92 -22.42
C ALA A 38 -13.10 6.29 -21.12
N SER A 39 -12.60 7.11 -20.20
CA SER A 39 -11.98 6.64 -18.95
C SER A 39 -12.91 6.88 -17.76
N ASP A 40 -13.46 5.81 -17.18
CA ASP A 40 -14.32 5.90 -16.00
C ASP A 40 -13.52 6.10 -14.70
N SER A 41 -13.48 7.34 -14.22
CA SER A 41 -12.97 7.67 -12.88
C SER A 41 -14.06 7.47 -11.83
N GLY A 42 -14.23 6.21 -11.39
CA GLY A 42 -15.11 5.85 -10.27
C GLY A 42 -14.62 6.43 -8.93
N SER A 43 -15.10 7.63 -8.60
CA SER A 43 -14.73 8.36 -7.39
C SER A 43 -15.47 7.83 -6.15
N SER A 44 -15.02 6.70 -5.59
CA SER A 44 -15.43 6.26 -4.25
C SER A 44 -15.04 7.31 -3.21
N SER A 45 -16.00 7.86 -2.48
CA SER A 45 -15.76 8.97 -1.55
C SER A 45 -14.84 8.56 -0.39
N LEU A 46 -13.83 9.40 -0.11
CA LEU A 46 -12.90 9.18 1.01
C LEU A 46 -13.47 9.62 2.38
N SER A 47 -14.73 10.04 2.45
CA SER A 47 -15.44 10.37 3.69
C SER A 47 -15.58 9.18 4.64
N ASP A 48 -15.98 8.03 4.09
CA ASP A 48 -16.64 6.98 4.88
C ASP A 48 -15.63 6.14 5.66
N ILE A 49 -14.40 6.07 5.15
CA ILE A 49 -13.25 5.42 5.80
C ILE A 49 -12.82 6.16 7.08
N TYR A 50 -13.12 7.46 7.20
CA TYR A 50 -12.73 8.28 8.37
C TYR A 50 -13.78 8.32 9.48
N GLN A 51 -15.08 8.16 9.18
CA GLN A 51 -16.12 8.14 10.23
C GLN A 51 -16.18 6.80 10.98
N ALA A 52 -15.75 5.69 10.37
CA ALA A 52 -15.67 4.36 10.98
C ALA A 52 -14.59 4.22 12.09
N THR A 53 -14.05 5.33 12.63
CA THR A 53 -13.04 5.35 13.70
C THR A 53 -13.36 6.23 14.92
N GLU A 54 -14.53 6.91 14.96
CA GLU A 54 -14.90 7.81 16.07
C GLU A 54 -16.26 7.48 16.73
N SER A 55 -16.68 6.21 16.69
CA SER A 55 -17.76 5.71 17.56
C SER A 55 -17.21 5.39 18.96
N GLU A 56 -17.40 6.29 19.93
CA GLU A 56 -17.00 6.07 21.33
C GLU A 56 -17.80 4.91 21.94
N CYS A 57 -17.09 3.85 22.38
CA CYS A 57 -17.72 2.75 23.11
C CYS A 57 -17.91 3.16 24.58
N GLY A 58 -19.17 3.13 25.04
CA GLY A 58 -19.50 3.39 26.45
C GLY A 58 -18.90 2.31 27.38
N ASP A 59 -18.38 2.75 28.51
CA ASP A 59 -17.75 1.88 29.51
C ASP A 59 -18.81 1.19 30.39
N MET A 60 -18.75 -0.14 30.51
CA MET A 60 -19.60 -0.93 31.40
C MET A 60 -18.77 -2.01 32.11
N ASP A 61 -18.26 -1.67 33.30
CA ASP A 61 -17.65 -2.60 34.24
C ASP A 61 -18.72 -3.49 34.90
N LEU A 62 -18.60 -4.81 34.69
CA LEU A 62 -19.33 -5.85 35.43
C LEU A 62 -18.38 -6.99 35.84
N SER A 63 -17.36 -6.66 36.63
CA SER A 63 -16.49 -7.64 37.29
C SER A 63 -17.21 -8.41 38.41
N GLY A 64 -17.56 -9.70 38.20
CA GLY A 64 -18.62 -10.38 38.99
C GLY A 64 -18.58 -11.90 39.21
N LEU A 65 -17.44 -12.51 39.54
CA LEU A 65 -17.30 -13.92 40.04
C LEU A 65 -17.63 -15.02 38.97
N PRO A 66 -17.64 -16.34 39.31
CA PRO A 66 -16.42 -17.15 39.30
C PRO A 66 -16.47 -18.43 38.43
N GLU A 67 -15.34 -19.12 38.30
CA GLU A 67 -15.15 -20.35 37.51
C GLU A 67 -16.07 -21.53 37.93
N THR A 68 -16.69 -22.20 36.95
CA THR A 68 -16.95 -23.66 36.95
C THR A 68 -16.97 -24.16 35.49
N ALA A 69 -16.80 -25.47 35.27
CA ALA A 69 -16.81 -26.08 33.94
C ALA A 69 -17.50 -27.44 33.92
N VAL A 70 -18.39 -27.67 32.94
CA VAL A 70 -18.78 -29.00 32.41
C VAL A 70 -19.34 -28.84 30.98
N ASP A 71 -19.35 -29.92 30.19
CA ASP A 71 -20.12 -30.03 28.94
C ASP A 71 -21.64 -30.05 29.18
N THR A 72 -22.43 -29.52 28.25
CA THR A 72 -23.52 -30.28 27.58
C THR A 72 -23.98 -29.59 26.28
N ASP A 73 -24.75 -30.30 25.45
CA ASP A 73 -25.24 -29.89 24.12
C ASP A 73 -26.49 -28.98 24.13
N ASP A 74 -26.84 -28.50 22.92
CA ASP A 74 -28.13 -27.94 22.44
C ASP A 74 -28.80 -26.75 23.20
N ASP A 75 -28.94 -25.62 22.50
CA ASP A 75 -30.25 -25.12 22.03
C ASP A 75 -30.07 -23.99 20.96
N ASP A 76 -31.15 -23.61 20.27
CA ASP A 76 -31.16 -22.65 19.15
C ASP A 76 -31.07 -21.16 19.59
N ASP A 77 -30.28 -20.35 18.88
CA ASP A 77 -30.37 -18.87 18.86
C ASP A 77 -30.27 -18.37 17.41
N ASP A 78 -31.41 -18.03 16.80
CA ASP A 78 -31.54 -17.41 15.47
C ASP A 78 -31.14 -15.91 15.52
N GLU A 79 -29.86 -15.58 15.63
CA GLU A 79 -29.39 -14.20 15.39
C GLU A 79 -29.35 -13.87 13.88
N ASP A 80 -30.00 -12.76 13.50
CA ASP A 80 -30.16 -12.32 12.10
C ASP A 80 -28.84 -11.80 11.49
N VAL A 81 -27.99 -12.72 11.00
CA VAL A 81 -26.71 -12.39 10.36
C VAL A 81 -26.90 -11.82 8.96
N GLY A 82 -27.31 -10.55 8.91
CA GLY A 82 -26.91 -9.54 7.92
C GLY A 82 -27.29 -9.81 6.46
N ARG A 83 -28.22 -9.01 5.94
CA ARG A 83 -28.55 -8.90 4.50
C ARG A 83 -27.31 -8.62 3.63
N GLY A 84 -26.66 -9.67 3.13
CA GLY A 84 -25.81 -9.59 1.96
C GLY A 84 -26.65 -9.26 0.72
N THR A 85 -26.15 -8.39 -0.16
CA THR A 85 -26.88 -7.91 -1.34
C THR A 85 -27.10 -9.03 -2.37
N ASP A 86 -28.31 -9.59 -2.35
CA ASP A 86 -28.87 -10.33 -3.48
C ASP A 86 -29.21 -9.33 -4.61
N PRO A 87 -28.78 -9.54 -5.87
CA PRO A 87 -29.11 -8.64 -6.99
C PRO A 87 -30.61 -8.40 -7.20
N LEU A 88 -31.48 -9.28 -6.69
CA LEU A 88 -32.93 -9.05 -6.67
C LEU A 88 -33.30 -7.89 -5.71
N MET A 89 -32.72 -7.85 -4.51
CA MET A 89 -32.95 -6.78 -3.54
C MET A 89 -32.45 -5.42 -4.05
N SER A 90 -31.36 -5.38 -4.82
CA SER A 90 -30.89 -4.13 -5.46
C SER A 90 -31.88 -3.61 -6.51
N ARG A 91 -32.56 -4.49 -7.26
CA ARG A 91 -33.63 -4.06 -8.18
C ARG A 91 -34.87 -3.55 -7.44
N ASP A 92 -35.20 -4.15 -6.30
CA ASP A 92 -36.31 -3.68 -5.47
C ASP A 92 -36.02 -2.28 -4.91
N ILE A 93 -34.85 -2.06 -4.31
CA ILE A 93 -34.44 -0.74 -3.80
C ILE A 93 -34.49 0.34 -4.89
N VAL A 94 -33.92 0.07 -6.07
CA VAL A 94 -33.94 1.02 -7.20
C VAL A 94 -35.36 1.39 -7.63
N ARG A 95 -36.29 0.42 -7.67
CA ARG A 95 -37.70 0.69 -7.97
C ARG A 95 -38.34 1.54 -6.86
N ASP A 96 -38.11 1.19 -5.60
CA ASP A 96 -38.65 1.91 -4.45
C ASP A 96 -38.12 3.37 -4.37
N CYS A 97 -36.92 3.65 -4.90
CA CYS A 97 -36.38 5.02 -5.09
C CYS A 97 -36.99 5.74 -6.30
N LEU A 98 -37.32 5.02 -7.38
CA LEU A 98 -37.93 5.55 -8.61
C LEU A 98 -39.43 5.87 -8.46
N GLU A 99 -40.15 5.10 -7.65
CA GLU A 99 -41.59 5.30 -7.35
C GLU A 99 -41.85 6.52 -6.44
N LYS A 100 -40.81 7.08 -5.81
CA LYS A 100 -40.89 8.37 -5.11
C LYS A 100 -41.00 9.52 -6.11
N ASP A 101 -41.83 10.51 -5.77
CA ASP A 101 -41.85 11.80 -6.45
C ASP A 101 -40.47 12.48 -6.41
N PRO A 102 -40.02 13.16 -7.48
CA PRO A 102 -38.73 13.87 -7.54
C PRO A 102 -38.42 14.78 -6.34
N MET A 103 -39.44 15.35 -5.70
CA MET A 103 -39.28 16.26 -4.56
C MET A 103 -39.10 15.54 -3.21
N ASP A 104 -39.44 14.25 -3.13
CA ASP A 104 -39.41 13.44 -1.90
C ASP A 104 -38.19 12.49 -1.84
N ARG A 105 -37.32 12.49 -2.86
CA ARG A 105 -36.09 11.70 -2.88
C ARG A 105 -35.01 12.28 -1.97
N THR A 106 -34.33 11.41 -1.23
CA THR A 106 -33.11 11.77 -0.48
C THR A 106 -31.87 11.69 -1.36
N ASP A 107 -30.74 12.24 -0.92
CA ASP A 107 -29.45 12.00 -1.59
C ASP A 107 -29.12 10.51 -1.64
N ASP A 108 -29.45 9.75 -0.59
CA ASP A 108 -29.26 8.30 -0.51
C ASP A 108 -30.04 7.58 -1.63
N ASP A 109 -31.29 8.00 -1.89
CA ASP A 109 -32.07 7.53 -3.04
C ASP A 109 -31.37 7.89 -4.36
N ILE A 110 -30.94 9.15 -4.51
CA ILE A 110 -30.26 9.64 -5.71
C ILE A 110 -28.94 8.88 -5.96
N GLU A 111 -28.24 8.43 -4.93
CA GLU A 111 -27.00 7.66 -5.04
C GLU A 111 -27.26 6.19 -5.40
N GLN A 112 -28.32 5.56 -4.87
CA GLN A 112 -28.78 4.25 -5.35
C GLN A 112 -29.22 4.30 -6.83
N LEU A 113 -29.94 5.36 -7.23
CA LEU A 113 -30.30 5.60 -8.63
C LEU A 113 -29.06 5.81 -9.50
N LEU A 114 -28.07 6.58 -9.04
CA LEU A 114 -26.83 6.85 -9.78
C LEU A 114 -25.99 5.57 -10.00
N GLU A 115 -25.90 4.68 -8.99
CA GLU A 115 -25.17 3.40 -9.09
C GLU A 115 -25.80 2.44 -10.12
N PHE A 116 -27.12 2.51 -10.29
CA PHE A 116 -27.86 1.77 -11.31
C PHE A 116 -27.78 2.44 -12.69
N VAL A 117 -28.07 3.74 -12.78
CA VAL A 117 -28.16 4.52 -14.02
C VAL A 117 -26.82 4.57 -14.78
N GLN A 118 -25.68 4.54 -14.08
CA GLN A 118 -24.36 4.47 -14.72
C GLN A 118 -24.13 3.20 -15.56
N GLN A 119 -24.92 2.14 -15.36
CA GLN A 119 -24.80 0.87 -16.09
C GLN A 119 -25.55 0.90 -17.43
N LEU A 120 -26.33 1.95 -17.70
CA LEU A 120 -27.20 2.07 -18.87
C LEU A 120 -26.52 2.87 -20.00
N PRO A 121 -26.40 2.30 -21.23
CA PRO A 121 -25.73 2.97 -22.36
C PRO A 121 -26.23 4.39 -22.66
N ALA A 122 -27.53 4.66 -22.50
CA ALA A 122 -28.14 5.98 -22.68
C ALA A 122 -27.51 7.11 -21.83
N PHE A 123 -26.86 6.79 -20.71
CA PHE A 123 -26.25 7.77 -19.81
C PHE A 123 -24.71 7.78 -19.87
N ALA A 124 -24.08 6.87 -20.64
CA ALA A 124 -22.62 6.69 -20.66
C ALA A 124 -21.85 7.92 -21.18
N SER A 125 -22.47 8.77 -22.00
CA SER A 125 -21.87 10.02 -22.52
C SER A 125 -22.04 11.23 -21.59
N LEU A 126 -22.65 11.07 -20.41
CA LEU A 126 -23.02 12.16 -19.51
C LEU A 126 -22.10 12.22 -18.28
N SER A 127 -21.74 13.42 -17.83
CA SER A 127 -20.92 13.60 -16.62
C SER A 127 -21.66 13.08 -15.38
N VAL A 128 -20.92 12.73 -14.32
CA VAL A 128 -21.53 12.25 -13.06
C VAL A 128 -22.45 13.33 -12.47
N SER A 129 -22.11 14.60 -12.60
CA SER A 129 -22.96 15.73 -12.19
C SER A 129 -24.25 15.80 -13.00
N VAL A 130 -24.19 15.70 -14.34
CA VAL A 130 -25.41 15.59 -15.17
C VAL A 130 -26.26 14.39 -14.73
N ARG A 131 -25.66 13.21 -14.55
CA ARG A 131 -26.38 12.00 -14.11
C ARG A 131 -27.05 12.18 -12.76
N ARG A 132 -26.42 12.84 -11.78
CA ARG A 132 -27.01 13.11 -10.45
C ARG A 132 -28.22 14.04 -10.53
N GLU A 133 -28.12 15.15 -11.27
CA GLU A 133 -29.24 16.08 -11.50
C GLU A 133 -30.41 15.38 -12.22
N LEU A 134 -30.13 14.55 -13.24
CA LEU A 134 -31.15 13.76 -13.93
C LEU A 134 -31.81 12.74 -12.98
N CYS A 135 -31.07 12.12 -12.05
CA CYS A 135 -31.64 11.21 -11.04
C CYS A 135 -32.54 11.93 -10.01
N ALA A 136 -32.29 13.22 -9.76
CA ALA A 136 -33.18 14.03 -8.93
C ALA A 136 -34.54 14.26 -9.61
N VAL A 137 -34.57 14.70 -10.88
CA VAL A 137 -35.82 15.09 -11.59
C VAL A 137 -36.60 13.94 -12.22
N MET A 138 -35.98 12.80 -12.52
CA MET A 138 -36.58 11.77 -13.38
C MET A 138 -37.87 11.13 -12.81
N VAL A 139 -38.80 10.77 -13.68
CA VAL A 139 -40.10 10.17 -13.34
C VAL A 139 -40.19 8.74 -13.88
N PHE A 140 -40.71 7.81 -13.08
CA PHE A 140 -40.88 6.40 -13.45
C PHE A 140 -42.23 6.16 -14.13
N ALA A 141 -42.26 5.31 -15.15
CA ALA A 141 -43.47 4.94 -15.88
C ALA A 141 -43.46 3.46 -16.27
N VAL A 142 -44.61 2.79 -16.13
CA VAL A 142 -44.78 1.35 -16.42
C VAL A 142 -45.91 1.15 -17.42
N VAL A 143 -45.69 0.31 -18.43
CA VAL A 143 -46.70 -0.08 -19.42
C VAL A 143 -46.88 -1.60 -19.35
N GLU A 144 -47.95 -2.01 -18.68
CA GLU A 144 -48.24 -3.42 -18.34
C GLU A 144 -48.28 -4.37 -19.54
N ARG A 145 -48.77 -3.91 -20.71
CA ARG A 145 -49.17 -4.78 -21.83
C ARG A 145 -48.37 -4.55 -23.11
N ALA A 146 -47.98 -5.63 -23.76
CA ALA A 146 -47.43 -5.67 -25.11
C ALA A 146 -48.40 -5.07 -26.15
N GLY A 147 -47.85 -4.50 -27.23
CA GLY A 147 -48.61 -3.88 -28.32
C GLY A 147 -49.25 -2.52 -27.98
N THR A 148 -49.09 -2.03 -26.75
CA THR A 148 -49.58 -0.71 -26.34
C THR A 148 -48.81 0.39 -27.07
N ILE A 149 -49.51 1.35 -27.66
CA ILE A 149 -48.90 2.51 -28.30
C ILE A 149 -48.37 3.44 -27.20
N VAL A 150 -47.08 3.77 -27.28
CA VAL A 150 -46.39 4.69 -26.34
C VAL A 150 -46.35 6.10 -26.91
N LEU A 151 -46.12 6.24 -28.22
CA LEU A 151 -46.13 7.52 -28.94
C LEU A 151 -46.74 7.33 -30.34
N ASN A 152 -47.59 8.25 -30.76
CA ASN A 152 -48.27 8.27 -32.05
C ASN A 152 -47.50 9.09 -33.09
N HIS A 153 -47.70 8.80 -34.37
CA HIS A 153 -47.07 9.61 -35.42
C HIS A 153 -47.64 11.03 -35.45
N GLY A 154 -46.76 12.03 -35.37
CA GLY A 154 -47.13 13.45 -35.31
C GLY A 154 -47.45 13.97 -33.91
N GLU A 155 -47.32 13.12 -32.88
CA GLU A 155 -47.39 13.54 -31.47
C GLU A 155 -46.17 14.38 -31.09
N GLU A 156 -46.36 15.40 -30.26
CA GLU A 156 -45.27 16.27 -29.81
C GLU A 156 -44.46 15.58 -28.72
N LEU A 157 -43.13 15.57 -28.89
CA LEU A 157 -42.21 14.98 -27.92
C LEU A 157 -41.95 16.01 -26.82
N ASP A 158 -42.39 15.70 -25.60
CA ASP A 158 -42.31 16.58 -24.41
C ASP A 158 -41.22 16.15 -23.41
N SER A 159 -40.60 14.99 -23.65
CA SER A 159 -39.73 14.30 -22.69
C SER A 159 -38.65 13.46 -23.38
N TRP A 160 -37.57 13.19 -22.65
CA TRP A 160 -36.51 12.24 -22.99
C TRP A 160 -36.67 11.00 -22.10
N SER A 161 -36.63 9.81 -22.70
CA SER A 161 -37.00 8.56 -22.05
C SER A 161 -35.93 7.47 -22.22
N VAL A 162 -35.73 6.66 -21.18
CA VAL A 162 -34.81 5.52 -21.19
C VAL A 162 -35.52 4.25 -20.75
N ILE A 163 -35.26 3.13 -21.44
CA ILE A 163 -35.88 1.82 -21.16
C ILE A 163 -35.12 1.11 -20.04
N LEU A 164 -35.76 0.89 -18.89
CA LEU A 164 -35.21 0.09 -17.79
C LEU A 164 -35.53 -1.40 -17.89
N ASN A 165 -36.70 -1.74 -18.44
CA ASN A 165 -37.12 -3.13 -18.66
C ASN A 165 -37.91 -3.24 -19.96
N GLY A 166 -37.78 -4.38 -20.64
CA GLY A 166 -38.50 -4.68 -21.88
C GLY A 166 -37.89 -4.03 -23.13
N ALA A 167 -38.74 -3.79 -24.13
CA ALA A 167 -38.36 -3.26 -25.44
C ALA A 167 -39.56 -2.61 -26.17
N VAL A 168 -39.27 -1.67 -27.05
CA VAL A 168 -40.25 -1.02 -27.93
C VAL A 168 -39.88 -1.19 -29.41
N GLU A 169 -40.86 -1.05 -30.30
CA GLU A 169 -40.67 -0.93 -31.74
C GLU A 169 -41.27 0.37 -32.26
N VAL A 170 -40.57 1.03 -33.19
CA VAL A 170 -41.06 2.18 -33.95
C VAL A 170 -41.35 1.70 -35.37
N ILE A 171 -42.60 1.84 -35.79
CA ILE A 171 -43.05 1.50 -37.15
C ILE A 171 -43.18 2.80 -37.95
N TYR A 172 -42.31 2.99 -38.94
CA TYR A 172 -42.21 4.21 -39.73
C TYR A 172 -43.22 4.24 -40.90
N PRO A 173 -43.59 5.44 -41.42
CA PRO A 173 -44.59 5.56 -42.49
C PRO A 173 -44.17 4.96 -43.85
N ASP A 174 -42.89 4.67 -44.05
CA ASP A 174 -42.33 3.99 -45.22
C ASP A 174 -42.37 2.45 -45.13
N GLY A 175 -42.80 1.91 -43.99
CA GLY A 175 -42.81 0.46 -43.71
C GLY A 175 -41.52 -0.05 -43.05
N GLY A 176 -40.55 0.82 -42.75
CA GLY A 176 -39.42 0.48 -41.90
C GLY A 176 -39.83 0.22 -40.46
N SER A 177 -39.08 -0.62 -39.74
CA SER A 177 -39.28 -0.87 -38.31
C SER A 177 -37.95 -0.91 -37.57
N GLU A 178 -37.81 -0.07 -36.55
CA GLU A 178 -36.68 -0.08 -35.62
C GLU A 178 -37.13 -0.61 -34.25
N SER A 179 -36.22 -1.18 -33.46
CA SER A 179 -36.54 -1.67 -32.12
C SER A 179 -35.49 -1.27 -31.10
N VAL A 180 -35.92 -0.58 -30.04
CA VAL A 180 -35.07 -0.12 -28.94
C VAL A 180 -35.29 -1.05 -27.75
N CYS A 181 -34.20 -1.58 -27.20
CA CYS A 181 -34.21 -2.48 -26.05
C CYS A 181 -33.80 -1.74 -24.77
N MET A 182 -33.99 -2.39 -23.61
CA MET A 182 -33.40 -2.04 -22.31
C MET A 182 -31.99 -1.41 -22.43
N GLY A 183 -31.80 -0.26 -21.77
CA GLY A 183 -30.58 0.55 -21.81
C GLY A 183 -30.49 1.57 -22.95
N GLY A 184 -31.37 1.47 -23.97
CA GLY A 184 -31.53 2.47 -25.02
C GLY A 184 -32.49 3.60 -24.62
N SER A 185 -32.41 4.73 -25.34
CA SER A 185 -33.21 5.93 -25.12
C SER A 185 -33.98 6.39 -26.36
N PHE A 186 -35.00 7.21 -26.14
CA PHE A 186 -35.87 7.82 -27.16
C PHE A 186 -36.47 9.14 -26.64
N GLY A 187 -37.31 9.79 -27.43
CA GLY A 187 -37.92 11.09 -27.08
C GLY A 187 -37.13 12.26 -27.65
N VAL A 188 -37.16 13.41 -26.97
CA VAL A 188 -36.53 14.66 -27.45
C VAL A 188 -35.01 14.58 -27.57
N SER A 189 -34.44 15.20 -28.59
CA SER A 189 -33.02 15.61 -28.59
C SER A 189 -32.83 16.89 -27.75
N PRO A 190 -31.63 17.17 -27.22
CA PRO A 190 -31.37 18.34 -26.36
C PRO A 190 -31.50 19.66 -27.14
N SER A 191 -32.70 20.23 -27.14
CA SER A 191 -33.08 21.51 -27.74
C SER A 191 -34.44 21.94 -27.21
N MET A 192 -34.75 23.25 -27.26
CA MET A 192 -36.09 23.77 -26.94
C MET A 192 -37.02 23.86 -28.17
N ASP A 193 -36.60 23.32 -29.31
CA ASP A 193 -37.42 23.28 -30.52
C ASP A 193 -38.48 22.18 -30.43
N LYS A 194 -39.66 22.43 -31.01
CA LYS A 194 -40.77 21.45 -31.04
C LYS A 194 -40.39 20.27 -31.95
N GLN A 195 -40.28 19.09 -31.37
CA GLN A 195 -40.01 17.85 -32.09
C GLN A 195 -41.27 16.98 -32.15
N LEU A 196 -41.47 16.29 -33.28
CA LEU A 196 -42.65 15.44 -33.51
C LEU A 196 -42.23 13.99 -33.76
N MET A 197 -42.95 13.06 -33.16
CA MET A 197 -42.72 11.62 -33.32
C MET A 197 -42.92 11.18 -34.77
N THR A 198 -41.89 10.55 -35.35
CA THR A 198 -41.94 10.01 -36.72
C THR A 198 -42.12 8.49 -36.66
N GLY A 199 -43.23 7.99 -37.22
CA GLY A 199 -43.68 6.61 -37.00
C GLY A 199 -44.51 6.45 -35.72
N VAL A 200 -44.94 5.21 -35.43
CA VAL A 200 -45.73 4.87 -34.24
C VAL A 200 -44.92 3.94 -33.35
N MET A 201 -44.72 4.31 -32.08
CA MET A 201 -43.99 3.49 -31.11
C MET A 201 -44.93 2.57 -30.32
N ARG A 202 -44.55 1.30 -30.15
CA ARG A 202 -45.31 0.29 -29.39
C ARG A 202 -44.41 -0.55 -28.49
N THR A 203 -44.95 -1.02 -27.36
CA THR A 203 -44.29 -2.04 -26.54
C THR A 203 -44.22 -3.39 -27.26
N LYS A 204 -43.08 -4.09 -27.20
CA LYS A 204 -42.92 -5.45 -27.77
C LYS A 204 -43.22 -6.56 -26.77
N VAL A 205 -43.19 -6.26 -25.48
CA VAL A 205 -43.40 -7.18 -24.36
C VAL A 205 -44.30 -6.55 -23.30
N ASP A 206 -44.83 -7.38 -22.41
CA ASP A 206 -45.50 -6.95 -21.19
C ASP A 206 -44.48 -6.40 -20.17
N ASP A 207 -44.94 -5.59 -19.22
CA ASP A 207 -44.11 -4.93 -18.19
C ASP A 207 -42.89 -4.16 -18.76
N CYS A 208 -43.13 -3.31 -19.76
CA CYS A 208 -42.13 -2.34 -20.20
C CYS A 208 -42.02 -1.21 -19.18
N GLN A 209 -40.81 -0.93 -18.70
CA GLN A 209 -40.54 0.06 -17.65
C GLN A 209 -39.61 1.14 -18.19
N PHE A 210 -39.96 2.39 -17.93
CA PHE A 210 -39.33 3.58 -18.48
C PHE A 210 -38.99 4.58 -17.38
N VAL A 211 -37.96 5.38 -17.64
CA VAL A 211 -37.61 6.58 -16.88
C VAL A 211 -37.68 7.75 -17.85
N CYS A 212 -38.48 8.76 -17.51
CA CYS A 212 -38.76 9.92 -18.35
C CYS A 212 -38.33 11.22 -17.65
N ILE A 213 -37.84 12.18 -18.43
CA ILE A 213 -37.36 13.49 -17.95
C ILE A 213 -37.94 14.56 -18.88
N ALA A 214 -38.55 15.61 -18.34
CA ALA A 214 -39.22 16.62 -19.17
C ALA A 214 -38.21 17.40 -20.04
N GLN A 215 -38.58 17.78 -21.26
CA GLN A 215 -37.72 18.50 -22.21
C GLN A 215 -37.11 19.76 -21.59
N GLN A 216 -37.90 20.50 -20.81
CA GLN A 216 -37.45 21.73 -20.12
C GLN A 216 -36.36 21.42 -19.08
N GLU A 217 -36.50 20.35 -18.30
CA GLU A 217 -35.53 19.96 -17.27
C GLU A 217 -34.27 19.38 -17.91
N TYR A 218 -34.43 18.47 -18.88
CA TYR A 218 -33.34 17.87 -19.65
C TYR A 218 -32.45 18.93 -20.31
N CYS A 219 -33.07 19.92 -20.97
CA CYS A 219 -32.35 21.03 -21.58
C CYS A 219 -31.77 21.99 -20.53
N SER A 220 -32.48 22.26 -19.42
CA SER A 220 -31.97 23.12 -18.35
C SER A 220 -30.72 22.54 -17.70
N ILE A 221 -30.73 21.25 -17.33
CA ILE A 221 -29.62 20.56 -16.68
C ILE A 221 -28.37 20.53 -17.58
N LEU A 222 -28.54 20.21 -18.86
CA LEU A 222 -27.43 20.20 -19.83
C LEU A 222 -26.85 21.61 -20.04
N ASN A 223 -27.69 22.63 -20.19
CA ASN A 223 -27.26 24.02 -20.32
C ASN A 223 -26.59 24.56 -19.04
N GLN A 224 -27.08 24.16 -17.85
CA GLN A 224 -26.51 24.54 -16.57
C GLN A 224 -25.11 23.94 -16.37
N VAL A 225 -24.87 22.71 -16.83
CA VAL A 225 -23.52 22.12 -16.82
C VAL A 225 -22.60 22.78 -17.84
N GLU A 226 -23.08 23.23 -19.01
CA GLU A 226 -22.26 24.05 -19.90
C GLU A 226 -21.93 25.42 -19.29
N GLN A 227 -22.87 26.07 -18.58
CA GLN A 227 -22.61 27.33 -17.85
C GLN A 227 -21.65 27.14 -16.66
N ASN A 228 -21.69 25.99 -15.99
CA ASN A 228 -20.72 25.60 -14.96
C ASN A 228 -19.34 25.21 -15.55
N THR A 229 -19.23 25.05 -16.87
CA THR A 229 -17.99 24.65 -17.55
C THR A 229 -17.18 25.86 -18.03
N GLN A 230 -16.21 26.29 -17.21
CA GLN A 230 -15.24 27.30 -17.62
C GLN A 230 -14.25 26.73 -18.63
N ARG A 231 -14.25 27.30 -19.84
CA ARG A 231 -13.21 27.06 -20.86
C ARG A 231 -12.16 28.16 -20.76
N VAL A 232 -10.89 27.77 -20.79
CA VAL A 232 -9.74 28.68 -20.86
C VAL A 232 -9.18 28.57 -22.27
N GLU A 233 -9.22 29.68 -23.00
CA GLU A 233 -8.76 29.78 -24.37
C GLU A 233 -7.50 30.64 -24.44
N GLU A 234 -6.45 30.11 -25.07
CA GLU A 234 -5.16 30.77 -25.27
C GLU A 234 -4.80 30.64 -26.75
N GLU A 235 -4.40 31.76 -27.38
CA GLU A 235 -4.19 31.92 -28.84
C GLU A 235 -5.39 31.53 -29.76
N GLY A 236 -6.56 31.26 -29.17
CA GLY A 236 -7.78 30.83 -29.89
C GLY A 236 -8.11 29.34 -29.75
N GLU A 237 -7.28 28.58 -29.04
CA GLU A 237 -7.47 27.15 -28.76
C GLU A 237 -7.85 26.91 -27.30
N ILE A 238 -8.72 25.92 -27.03
CA ILE A 238 -9.19 25.59 -25.67
C ILE A 238 -8.12 24.77 -24.93
N VAL A 239 -7.22 25.46 -24.23
CA VAL A 239 -6.07 24.83 -23.53
C VAL A 239 -6.43 24.16 -22.20
N MET A 240 -7.53 24.54 -21.56
CA MET A 240 -7.99 23.91 -20.32
C MET A 240 -9.50 24.07 -20.12
N VAL A 241 -10.13 23.07 -19.50
CA VAL A 241 -11.55 23.09 -19.14
C VAL A 241 -11.69 22.72 -17.66
N LYS A 242 -12.41 23.58 -16.93
CA LYS A 242 -12.67 23.49 -15.50
C LYS A 242 -14.19 23.44 -15.25
N GLU A 243 -14.66 22.46 -14.49
CA GLU A 243 -16.07 22.31 -14.13
C GLU A 243 -16.29 22.88 -12.73
N HIS A 244 -17.30 23.75 -12.57
CA HIS A 244 -17.74 24.21 -11.27
C HIS A 244 -18.53 23.11 -10.57
N ARG A 245 -18.06 22.68 -9.39
CA ARG A 245 -18.73 21.67 -8.57
C ARG A 245 -19.02 22.20 -7.17
N GLU A 246 -20.12 21.71 -6.62
CA GLU A 246 -20.57 21.96 -5.25
C GLU A 246 -20.49 20.64 -4.50
N LEU A 247 -19.69 20.58 -3.42
CA LEU A 247 -19.42 19.32 -2.70
C LEU A 247 -20.27 19.14 -1.42
N ASP A 248 -20.77 20.24 -0.86
CA ASP A 248 -21.54 20.23 0.39
C ASP A 248 -22.91 20.91 0.17
N ARG A 249 -24.02 20.31 0.65
CA ARG A 249 -25.38 20.90 0.61
C ARG A 249 -25.48 22.31 1.23
N THR A 250 -24.50 22.71 2.04
CA THR A 250 -24.43 24.07 2.64
C THR A 250 -24.02 25.15 1.64
N GLY A 251 -23.57 24.78 0.44
CA GLY A 251 -23.07 25.72 -0.57
C GLY A 251 -21.78 26.46 -0.18
N THR A 252 -21.10 26.03 0.89
CA THR A 252 -19.85 26.67 1.37
C THR A 252 -18.60 26.12 0.68
N ARG A 253 -18.65 24.88 0.17
CA ARG A 253 -17.61 24.25 -0.66
C ARG A 253 -18.04 24.20 -2.13
N LYS A 254 -17.94 25.37 -2.78
CA LYS A 254 -18.12 25.55 -4.22
C LYS A 254 -16.79 25.96 -4.85
N GLY A 255 -16.49 25.48 -6.05
CA GLY A 255 -15.26 25.83 -6.75
C GLY A 255 -15.06 25.07 -8.05
N HIS A 256 -13.92 25.30 -8.69
CA HIS A 256 -13.60 24.72 -10.00
C HIS A 256 -12.59 23.58 -9.87
N ILE A 257 -12.90 22.45 -10.48
CA ILE A 257 -12.03 21.27 -10.61
C ILE A 257 -11.59 21.15 -12.07
N VAL A 258 -10.34 20.74 -12.32
CA VAL A 258 -9.84 20.54 -13.69
C VAL A 258 -10.40 19.24 -14.29
N VAL A 259 -11.01 19.33 -15.47
CA VAL A 259 -11.56 18.16 -16.19
C VAL A 259 -10.63 17.71 -17.31
N LYS A 260 -10.02 18.65 -18.03
CA LYS A 260 -9.00 18.38 -19.07
C LYS A 260 -8.15 19.61 -19.37
N GLY A 261 -6.97 19.42 -19.94
CA GLY A 261 -6.13 20.49 -20.49
C GLY A 261 -4.94 19.96 -21.27
N THR A 262 -4.18 20.87 -21.90
CA THR A 262 -2.89 20.54 -22.51
C THR A 262 -1.85 20.25 -21.42
N ALA A 263 -0.83 19.46 -21.74
CA ALA A 263 0.20 19.08 -20.77
C ALA A 263 0.91 20.31 -20.17
N GLU A 264 1.18 21.32 -21.00
CA GLU A 264 1.73 22.62 -20.62
C GLU A 264 0.82 23.35 -19.65
N ARG A 265 -0.49 23.41 -19.93
CA ARG A 265 -1.44 24.18 -19.12
C ARG A 265 -1.75 23.51 -17.79
N LEU A 266 -1.72 22.17 -17.76
CA LEU A 266 -1.80 21.36 -16.54
C LEU A 266 -0.55 21.51 -15.67
N MET A 267 0.66 21.52 -16.28
CA MET A 267 1.91 21.84 -15.56
C MET A 267 1.87 23.24 -14.95
N GLN A 268 1.37 24.24 -15.69
CA GLN A 268 1.25 25.61 -15.19
C GLN A 268 0.27 25.72 -14.01
N HIS A 269 -0.81 24.92 -13.98
CA HIS A 269 -1.77 24.97 -12.88
C HIS A 269 -1.14 24.58 -11.51
N LEU A 270 -0.06 23.77 -11.49
CA LEU A 270 0.70 23.41 -10.28
C LEU A 270 1.24 24.61 -9.48
N VAL A 271 1.44 25.76 -10.13
CA VAL A 271 1.92 27.01 -9.50
C VAL A 271 0.85 28.11 -9.43
N GLU A 272 -0.39 27.81 -9.84
CA GLU A 272 -1.55 28.68 -9.64
C GLU A 272 -2.14 28.53 -8.23
N ASP A 273 -3.18 29.29 -7.91
CA ASP A 273 -3.96 29.09 -6.69
C ASP A 273 -5.04 28.04 -6.94
N HIS A 274 -4.97 26.95 -6.18
CA HIS A 274 -5.86 25.80 -6.31
C HIS A 274 -7.16 26.06 -5.54
N SER A 275 -8.28 25.51 -6.02
CA SER A 275 -9.56 25.69 -5.34
C SER A 275 -9.65 24.84 -4.07
N VAL A 276 -10.43 25.27 -3.08
CA VAL A 276 -10.63 24.50 -1.84
C VAL A 276 -11.33 23.16 -2.11
N VAL A 277 -12.05 23.04 -3.23
CA VAL A 277 -12.67 21.80 -3.70
C VAL A 277 -11.71 20.84 -4.42
N ASP A 278 -10.50 21.29 -4.76
CA ASP A 278 -9.46 20.49 -5.42
C ASP A 278 -8.12 20.57 -4.65
N PRO A 279 -8.03 19.96 -3.45
CA PRO A 279 -6.83 19.98 -2.64
C PRO A 279 -5.78 18.94 -3.09
N THR A 280 -6.16 17.96 -3.92
CA THR A 280 -5.32 16.81 -4.31
C THR A 280 -4.66 16.96 -5.68
N TYR A 281 -5.08 17.90 -6.55
CA TYR A 281 -4.52 18.12 -7.89
C TYR A 281 -3.00 17.94 -8.02
N ILE A 282 -2.20 18.45 -7.08
CA ILE A 282 -0.73 18.31 -7.11
C ILE A 282 -0.32 16.84 -6.95
N GLU A 283 -0.95 16.10 -6.04
CA GLU A 283 -0.70 14.66 -5.84
C GLU A 283 -1.23 13.85 -7.04
N ASP A 284 -2.42 14.18 -7.55
CA ASP A 284 -3.03 13.52 -8.71
C ASP A 284 -2.21 13.73 -9.99
N PHE A 285 -1.73 14.95 -10.23
CA PHE A 285 -0.81 15.27 -11.33
C PHE A 285 0.51 14.51 -11.18
N LEU A 286 1.13 14.52 -9.99
CA LEU A 286 2.40 13.82 -9.75
C LEU A 286 2.26 12.28 -9.83
N LEU A 287 1.06 11.74 -9.61
CA LEU A 287 0.73 10.34 -9.87
C LEU A 287 0.44 10.03 -11.35
N THR A 288 -0.09 10.98 -12.13
CA THR A 288 -0.59 10.72 -13.49
C THR A 288 0.25 11.27 -14.64
N TYR A 289 1.17 12.23 -14.41
CA TYR A 289 1.92 12.92 -15.47
C TYR A 289 2.65 11.97 -16.44
N ARG A 290 3.13 10.83 -15.94
CA ARG A 290 3.82 9.78 -16.73
C ARG A 290 2.94 9.14 -17.82
N THR A 291 1.65 9.43 -17.88
CA THR A 291 0.74 9.02 -18.97
C THR A 291 0.69 10.01 -20.14
N PHE A 292 1.12 11.27 -19.94
CA PHE A 292 1.04 12.33 -20.96
C PHE A 292 2.32 13.16 -21.15
N LEU A 293 3.29 13.11 -20.23
CA LEU A 293 4.64 13.65 -20.41
C LEU A 293 5.63 12.51 -20.71
N PRO A 294 6.51 12.64 -21.73
CA PRO A 294 7.46 11.59 -22.10
C PRO A 294 8.70 11.52 -21.19
N SER A 295 8.91 12.49 -20.28
CA SER A 295 10.00 12.47 -19.31
C SER A 295 9.69 13.37 -18.10
N PRO A 296 10.02 12.94 -16.86
CA PRO A 296 9.92 13.80 -15.67
C PRO A 296 10.80 15.05 -15.75
N LEU A 297 11.89 15.02 -16.52
CA LEU A 297 12.83 16.13 -16.62
C LEU A 297 12.18 17.40 -17.20
N ILE A 298 11.15 17.26 -18.03
CA ILE A 298 10.38 18.39 -18.58
C ILE A 298 9.70 19.17 -17.45
N LEU A 299 9.05 18.46 -16.52
CA LEU A 299 8.45 19.05 -15.32
C LEU A 299 9.53 19.66 -14.41
N GLY A 300 10.64 18.95 -14.21
CA GLY A 300 11.77 19.43 -13.42
C GLY A 300 12.35 20.75 -13.94
N GLN A 301 12.58 20.87 -15.25
CA GLN A 301 13.07 22.10 -15.88
C GLN A 301 12.11 23.27 -15.71
N ARG A 302 10.80 23.06 -15.93
CA ARG A 302 9.78 24.09 -15.70
C ARG A 302 9.72 24.56 -14.23
N LEU A 303 9.88 23.64 -13.29
CA LEU A 303 9.93 23.96 -11.85
C LEU A 303 11.21 24.76 -11.50
N LEU A 304 12.37 24.47 -12.11
CA LEU A 304 13.59 25.29 -11.96
C LEU A 304 13.40 26.69 -12.55
N ASP A 305 12.83 26.81 -13.76
CA ASP A 305 12.52 28.09 -14.40
C ASP A 305 11.66 28.97 -13.47
N TRP A 306 10.53 28.43 -12.99
CA TRP A 306 9.61 29.15 -12.09
C TRP A 306 10.20 29.45 -10.72
N PHE A 307 11.18 28.67 -10.22
CA PHE A 307 11.85 28.98 -8.94
C PHE A 307 12.65 30.28 -8.99
N ASN A 308 13.12 30.71 -10.18
CA ASN A 308 13.85 31.97 -10.29
C ASN A 308 12.96 33.18 -9.93
N ASP A 309 11.67 33.14 -10.29
CA ASP A 309 10.66 34.14 -9.91
C ASP A 309 10.24 33.97 -8.45
N SER A 310 10.37 35.05 -7.67
CA SER A 310 10.04 35.06 -6.25
C SER A 310 8.57 34.78 -5.92
N SER A 311 7.65 34.97 -6.86
CA SER A 311 6.20 34.74 -6.67
C SER A 311 5.82 33.25 -6.64
N TYR A 312 6.58 32.38 -7.33
CA TYR A 312 6.28 30.95 -7.42
C TYR A 312 7.13 30.08 -6.47
N ARG A 313 8.22 30.59 -5.89
CA ARG A 313 9.19 29.81 -5.08
C ARG A 313 8.59 28.87 -4.04
N ASP A 314 7.71 29.35 -3.16
CA ASP A 314 7.12 28.49 -2.12
C ASP A 314 6.15 27.46 -2.70
N LYS A 315 5.46 27.77 -3.82
CA LYS A 315 4.57 26.84 -4.53
C LYS A 315 5.38 25.74 -5.22
N VAL A 316 6.39 26.11 -6.01
CA VAL A 316 7.37 25.19 -6.61
C VAL A 316 8.00 24.30 -5.53
N THR A 317 8.39 24.89 -4.40
CA THR A 317 9.01 24.13 -3.31
C THR A 317 8.04 23.15 -2.66
N ARG A 318 6.75 23.51 -2.50
CA ARG A 318 5.70 22.57 -2.09
C ARG A 318 5.55 21.42 -3.09
N VAL A 319 5.50 21.70 -4.39
CA VAL A 319 5.37 20.68 -5.45
C VAL A 319 6.56 19.71 -5.43
N VAL A 320 7.80 20.21 -5.39
CA VAL A 320 9.01 19.35 -5.37
C VAL A 320 9.11 18.54 -4.07
N LEU A 321 8.74 19.11 -2.91
CA LEU A 321 8.72 18.37 -1.65
C LEU A 321 7.67 17.25 -1.64
N LEU A 322 6.48 17.49 -2.21
CA LEU A 322 5.45 16.46 -2.39
C LEU A 322 5.92 15.37 -3.36
N TRP A 323 6.53 15.75 -4.48
CA TRP A 323 7.05 14.83 -5.49
C TRP A 323 8.12 13.88 -4.91
N VAL A 324 9.13 14.43 -4.24
CA VAL A 324 10.21 13.67 -3.58
C VAL A 324 9.66 12.78 -2.45
N ASN A 325 8.62 13.21 -1.75
CA ASN A 325 8.00 12.39 -0.71
C ASN A 325 7.13 11.26 -1.29
N ASN A 326 6.33 11.52 -2.32
CA ASN A 326 5.31 10.59 -2.80
C ASN A 326 5.87 9.62 -3.86
N HIS A 327 6.77 10.07 -4.74
CA HIS A 327 7.32 9.29 -5.86
C HIS A 327 8.86 9.42 -5.95
N PHE A 328 9.56 9.04 -4.87
CA PHE A 328 11.03 9.07 -4.84
C PHE A 328 11.70 8.21 -5.94
N SER A 329 10.99 7.18 -6.42
CA SER A 329 11.36 6.34 -7.56
C SER A 329 11.54 7.10 -8.87
N ASP A 330 10.86 8.24 -9.08
CA ASP A 330 11.09 9.12 -10.24
C ASP A 330 12.50 9.77 -10.21
N PHE A 331 13.23 9.68 -9.09
CA PHE A 331 14.59 10.19 -8.90
C PHE A 331 15.63 9.10 -8.60
N GLU A 332 15.22 7.96 -8.02
CA GLU A 332 16.11 6.86 -7.62
C GLU A 332 16.48 5.94 -8.79
N GLY A 333 17.42 6.38 -9.61
CA GLY A 333 18.01 5.60 -10.71
C GLY A 333 18.33 6.47 -11.92
N ASP A 334 17.51 7.49 -12.16
CA ASP A 334 17.70 8.48 -13.22
C ASP A 334 18.81 9.50 -12.84
N PRO A 335 19.89 9.63 -13.66
CA PRO A 335 20.95 10.61 -13.42
C PRO A 335 20.51 12.06 -13.61
N ALA A 336 19.63 12.35 -14.58
CA ALA A 336 19.16 13.70 -14.86
C ALA A 336 18.21 14.21 -13.77
N MET A 337 17.32 13.35 -13.26
CA MET A 337 16.48 13.67 -12.11
C MET A 337 17.30 13.74 -10.81
N SER A 338 18.39 12.98 -10.68
CA SER A 338 19.38 13.19 -9.61
C SER A 338 19.99 14.60 -9.69
N SER A 339 20.45 15.04 -10.87
CA SER A 339 21.03 16.38 -11.07
C SER A 339 20.02 17.51 -10.87
N PHE A 340 18.75 17.34 -11.26
CA PHE A 340 17.67 18.28 -10.95
C PHE A 340 17.53 18.51 -9.44
N LEU A 341 17.60 17.44 -8.62
CA LEU A 341 17.53 17.59 -7.17
C LEU A 341 18.76 18.29 -6.58
N GLU A 342 19.95 18.08 -7.14
CA GLU A 342 21.18 18.77 -6.72
C GLU A 342 21.14 20.27 -7.07
N GLU A 343 20.65 20.62 -8.26
CA GLU A 343 20.45 22.02 -8.66
C GLU A 343 19.36 22.69 -7.81
N PHE A 344 18.22 22.03 -7.62
CA PHE A 344 17.14 22.53 -6.76
C PHE A 344 17.61 22.71 -5.30
N GLN A 345 18.42 21.80 -4.78
CA GLN A 345 19.05 21.94 -3.46
C GLN A 345 19.99 23.15 -3.40
N SER A 346 20.80 23.38 -4.44
CA SER A 346 21.67 24.56 -4.55
C SER A 346 20.86 25.87 -4.63
N ASN A 347 19.74 25.86 -5.34
CA ASN A 347 18.80 26.97 -5.43
C ASN A 347 18.17 27.30 -4.06
N LEU A 348 17.73 26.30 -3.29
CA LEU A 348 17.26 26.49 -1.90
C LEU A 348 18.36 27.02 -0.96
N GLU A 349 19.62 26.57 -1.14
CA GLU A 349 20.76 27.07 -0.36
C GLU A 349 21.09 28.54 -0.68
N ARG A 350 21.08 28.92 -1.97
CA ARG A 350 21.28 30.31 -2.43
C ARG A 350 20.22 31.27 -1.87
N GLU A 351 18.95 30.91 -1.98
CA GLU A 351 17.82 31.72 -1.48
C GLU A 351 17.60 31.56 0.05
N LYS A 352 18.46 30.80 0.74
CA LYS A 352 18.49 30.60 2.20
C LYS A 352 17.20 29.97 2.78
N MET A 353 16.49 29.17 1.97
CA MET A 353 15.27 28.45 2.33
C MET A 353 15.57 27.21 3.21
N THR A 354 16.25 27.46 4.34
CA THR A 354 16.85 26.43 5.21
C THR A 354 15.86 25.44 5.82
N GLY A 355 14.61 25.85 6.05
CA GLY A 355 13.55 24.96 6.53
C GLY A 355 13.14 23.95 5.46
N GLN A 356 12.86 24.46 4.26
CA GLN A 356 12.47 23.67 3.09
C GLN A 356 13.62 22.73 2.64
N LEU A 357 14.86 23.24 2.61
CA LEU A 357 16.08 22.46 2.38
C LEU A 357 16.22 21.30 3.38
N ARG A 358 15.91 21.54 4.66
CA ARG A 358 15.96 20.50 5.69
C ARG A 358 14.87 19.46 5.48
N LEU A 359 13.66 19.85 5.08
CA LEU A 359 12.58 18.92 4.74
C LEU A 359 12.95 18.05 3.53
N LEU A 360 13.52 18.64 2.46
CA LEU A 360 14.02 17.92 1.28
C LEU A 360 15.06 16.86 1.69
N ASN A 361 16.05 17.27 2.49
CA ASN A 361 17.10 16.36 2.97
C ASN A 361 16.56 15.24 3.87
N ILE A 362 15.51 15.49 4.66
CA ILE A 362 14.80 14.47 5.44
C ILE A 362 14.05 13.50 4.53
N ALA A 363 13.30 14.00 3.54
CA ALA A 363 12.52 13.18 2.61
C ALA A 363 13.43 12.22 1.82
N CYS A 364 14.50 12.74 1.18
CA CYS A 364 15.46 11.92 0.46
C CYS A 364 16.13 10.86 1.36
N ALA A 365 16.55 11.23 2.58
CA ALA A 365 17.20 10.29 3.50
C ALA A 365 16.23 9.23 4.06
N ALA A 366 14.95 9.56 4.23
CA ALA A 366 13.92 8.60 4.60
C ALA A 366 13.67 7.61 3.46
N LYS A 367 13.39 8.12 2.26
CA LYS A 367 12.90 7.36 1.10
C LYS A 367 13.98 6.54 0.38
N ALA A 368 15.25 6.98 0.36
CA ALA A 368 16.33 6.27 -0.32
C ALA A 368 16.46 4.80 0.11
N LYS A 369 16.57 3.87 -0.84
CA LYS A 369 16.63 2.44 -0.57
C LYS A 369 18.08 1.98 -0.33
N PRO A 370 18.33 0.94 0.48
CA PRO A 370 19.65 0.30 0.53
C PRO A 370 19.99 -0.32 -0.84
N ARG A 371 21.18 -0.04 -1.36
CA ARG A 371 21.69 -0.55 -2.64
C ARG A 371 22.90 -1.44 -2.38
N VAL A 372 22.99 -2.57 -3.08
CA VAL A 372 24.18 -3.43 -3.07
C VAL A 372 24.97 -3.21 -4.35
N ILE A 373 26.21 -2.74 -4.21
CA ILE A 373 27.12 -2.45 -5.32
C ILE A 373 28.32 -3.42 -5.29
N THR A 374 28.96 -3.66 -6.43
CA THR A 374 30.19 -4.48 -6.50
C THR A 374 31.29 -3.75 -7.25
N ILE A 375 32.37 -3.40 -6.53
CA ILE A 375 33.54 -2.71 -7.10
C ILE A 375 34.70 -3.71 -7.20
N ASN A 376 35.22 -3.90 -8.41
CA ASN A 376 36.34 -4.80 -8.71
C ASN A 376 37.64 -4.02 -8.99
N ARG A 377 38.52 -3.98 -7.99
CA ARG A 377 39.85 -3.33 -8.03
C ARG A 377 40.88 -4.29 -8.66
N PRO A 378 41.73 -3.84 -9.60
CA PRO A 378 42.68 -4.70 -10.31
C PRO A 378 43.85 -5.18 -9.42
N ALA A 379 44.23 -4.41 -8.40
CA ALA A 379 45.28 -4.77 -7.43
C ALA A 379 44.98 -4.13 -6.06
N ARG A 380 45.52 -4.72 -4.98
CA ARG A 380 45.36 -4.19 -3.61
C ARG A 380 46.11 -2.87 -3.39
N GLU A 381 47.20 -2.67 -4.12
CA GLU A 381 48.11 -1.51 -4.01
C GLU A 381 47.56 -0.23 -4.65
N MET A 382 46.62 -0.35 -5.60
CA MET A 382 45.95 0.81 -6.20
C MET A 382 45.14 1.58 -5.14
N PRO A 383 45.03 2.92 -5.24
CA PRO A 383 44.16 3.69 -4.36
C PRO A 383 42.69 3.24 -4.46
N LEU A 384 41.89 3.64 -3.47
CA LEU A 384 40.43 3.56 -3.56
C LEU A 384 39.96 4.77 -4.38
N PRO A 385 39.12 4.60 -5.41
CA PRO A 385 38.62 5.70 -6.24
C PRO A 385 37.49 6.50 -5.56
N PHE A 386 37.52 6.57 -4.23
CA PHE A 386 36.58 7.27 -3.39
C PHE A 386 37.21 7.53 -2.01
N THR A 387 36.77 8.59 -1.33
CA THR A 387 37.26 8.94 0.01
C THR A 387 36.18 8.73 1.07
N LEU A 388 36.59 8.48 2.31
CA LEU A 388 35.70 8.28 3.45
C LEU A 388 35.77 9.42 4.47
N ILE A 389 34.65 9.68 5.13
CA ILE A 389 34.53 10.58 6.28
C ILE A 389 33.60 9.97 7.34
N GLY A 390 33.67 10.48 8.57
CA GLY A 390 32.98 9.93 9.73
C GLY A 390 33.84 8.88 10.44
N GLY A 391 33.21 7.84 10.97
CA GLY A 391 33.87 6.79 11.75
C GLY A 391 33.47 6.79 13.23
N ALA A 392 33.48 5.60 13.84
CA ALA A 392 33.04 5.37 15.20
C ALA A 392 33.79 6.22 16.25
N GLU A 393 35.06 6.52 16.01
CA GLU A 393 35.88 7.37 16.88
C GLU A 393 35.40 8.83 16.98
N ARG A 394 34.52 9.26 16.06
CA ARG A 394 33.85 10.57 16.06
C ARG A 394 32.41 10.49 16.57
N GLY A 395 31.94 9.31 17.01
CA GLY A 395 30.54 9.07 17.33
C GLY A 395 29.62 9.11 16.09
N THR A 396 30.15 8.77 14.92
CA THR A 396 29.46 8.85 13.62
C THR A 396 29.58 7.56 12.83
N ARG A 397 28.64 7.29 11.93
CA ARG A 397 28.79 6.23 10.92
C ARG A 397 29.78 6.64 9.81
N LEU A 398 30.11 5.71 8.92
CA LEU A 398 31.02 5.94 7.79
C LEU A 398 30.25 6.36 6.54
N PHE A 399 30.77 7.37 5.85
CA PHE A 399 30.17 7.96 4.64
C PHE A 399 31.20 8.17 3.52
N ILE A 400 30.73 8.16 2.28
CA ILE A 400 31.48 8.54 1.09
C ILE A 400 31.60 10.07 1.02
N SER A 401 32.82 10.60 1.04
CA SER A 401 33.12 12.03 1.01
C SER A 401 33.51 12.56 -0.37
N SER A 402 33.87 11.67 -1.31
CA SER A 402 34.03 11.94 -2.73
C SER A 402 34.10 10.62 -3.49
N VAL A 403 33.78 10.63 -4.78
CA VAL A 403 34.02 9.54 -5.73
C VAL A 403 34.79 10.15 -6.91
N GLU A 404 35.71 9.40 -7.51
CA GLU A 404 36.43 9.83 -8.72
C GLU A 404 35.53 9.68 -9.95
N VAL A 405 35.39 10.74 -10.73
CA VAL A 405 34.54 10.77 -11.94
C VAL A 405 35.15 9.87 -13.02
N GLY A 406 34.31 9.07 -13.68
CA GLY A 406 34.72 8.05 -14.64
C GLY A 406 35.39 6.83 -14.00
N SER A 407 35.25 6.63 -12.69
CA SER A 407 35.83 5.48 -11.98
C SER A 407 34.86 4.31 -11.84
N ARG A 408 35.42 3.11 -11.62
CA ARG A 408 34.66 1.88 -11.36
C ARG A 408 33.80 1.88 -10.09
N ALA A 409 33.87 2.95 -9.29
CA ALA A 409 32.98 3.15 -8.15
C ALA A 409 31.74 3.96 -8.56
N GLU A 410 31.92 4.99 -9.39
CA GLU A 410 30.82 5.75 -10.00
C GLU A 410 30.03 4.87 -10.99
N GLU A 411 30.72 4.11 -11.85
CA GLU A 411 30.11 3.07 -12.72
C GLU A 411 29.29 2.04 -11.93
N ALA A 412 29.69 1.74 -10.70
CA ALA A 412 29.01 0.80 -9.80
C ALA A 412 27.87 1.44 -8.99
N GLY A 413 27.58 2.74 -9.18
CA GLY A 413 26.49 3.45 -8.50
C GLY A 413 26.80 3.94 -7.07
N LEU A 414 28.08 4.04 -6.70
CA LEU A 414 28.48 4.68 -5.44
C LEU A 414 28.35 6.21 -5.57
N LYS A 415 27.59 6.85 -4.67
CA LYS A 415 27.34 8.31 -4.70
C LYS A 415 27.97 9.02 -3.49
N HIS A 416 28.30 10.29 -3.68
CA HIS A 416 28.69 11.20 -2.60
C HIS A 416 27.55 11.33 -1.55
N GLY A 417 27.88 11.22 -0.26
CA GLY A 417 26.87 11.20 0.80
C GLY A 417 26.17 9.85 1.02
N ASP A 418 26.60 8.78 0.34
CA ASP A 418 26.22 7.41 0.71
C ASP A 418 26.82 7.02 2.06
N GLN A 419 25.98 6.49 2.95
CA GLN A 419 26.39 5.84 4.19
C GLN A 419 26.70 4.38 3.89
N ILE A 420 27.85 3.88 4.37
CA ILE A 420 28.17 2.45 4.29
C ILE A 420 27.36 1.72 5.38
N LEU A 421 26.74 0.61 5.00
CA LEU A 421 26.02 -0.31 5.89
C LEU A 421 26.86 -1.56 6.14
N GLU A 422 27.37 -2.18 5.07
CA GLU A 422 28.13 -3.44 5.11
C GLU A 422 29.17 -3.50 3.99
N VAL A 423 30.24 -4.28 4.17
CA VAL A 423 31.22 -4.63 3.13
C VAL A 423 31.60 -6.10 3.25
N ASN A 424 31.48 -6.86 2.16
CA ASN A 424 31.81 -8.30 2.08
C ASN A 424 31.20 -9.13 3.23
N GLY A 425 29.95 -8.83 3.61
CA GLY A 425 29.24 -9.50 4.72
C GLY A 425 29.61 -9.02 6.13
N GLN A 426 30.48 -8.02 6.27
CA GLN A 426 30.82 -7.40 7.56
C GLN A 426 30.05 -6.09 7.76
N THR A 427 29.38 -5.94 8.89
CA THR A 427 28.63 -4.71 9.24
C THR A 427 29.55 -3.54 9.57
N PHE A 428 29.28 -2.36 9.00
CA PHE A 428 30.12 -1.16 9.10
C PHE A 428 29.56 -0.07 10.04
N GLU A 429 28.44 -0.33 10.72
CA GLU A 429 27.75 0.64 11.60
C GLU A 429 28.64 1.29 12.68
N ASN A 430 29.54 0.51 13.28
CA ASN A 430 30.37 0.95 14.41
C ASN A 430 31.87 0.68 14.17
N VAL A 431 32.33 0.92 12.94
CA VAL A 431 33.73 0.73 12.53
C VAL A 431 34.48 2.07 12.54
N GLN A 432 35.74 2.06 13.01
CA GLN A 432 36.61 3.23 13.00
C GLN A 432 37.12 3.53 11.59
N LEU A 433 37.34 4.81 11.25
CA LEU A 433 37.74 5.24 9.91
C LEU A 433 39.03 4.57 9.41
N SER A 434 40.03 4.41 10.28
CA SER A 434 41.28 3.71 10.00
C SER A 434 41.06 2.25 9.60
N LYS A 435 40.31 1.50 10.42
CA LYS A 435 39.99 0.08 10.19
C LYS A 435 39.11 -0.13 8.96
N ALA A 436 38.19 0.81 8.67
CA ALA A 436 37.37 0.77 7.46
C ALA A 436 38.24 0.89 6.19
N VAL A 437 39.18 1.84 6.17
CA VAL A 437 40.13 2.02 5.05
C VAL A 437 41.04 0.80 4.91
N GLU A 438 41.47 0.16 6.00
CA GLU A 438 42.23 -1.08 5.98
C GLU A 438 41.44 -2.24 5.34
N ILE A 439 40.21 -2.50 5.80
CA ILE A 439 39.35 -3.56 5.25
C ILE A 439 39.10 -3.34 3.74
N LEU A 440 38.81 -2.11 3.32
CA LEU A 440 38.57 -1.75 1.93
C LEU A 440 39.83 -1.88 1.05
N ARG A 441 41.02 -1.56 1.58
CA ARG A 441 42.29 -1.71 0.84
C ARG A 441 42.76 -3.16 0.72
N ASN A 442 42.53 -3.97 1.75
CA ASN A 442 42.96 -5.38 1.76
C ASN A 442 42.15 -6.29 0.81
N ASN A 443 40.96 -5.87 0.40
CA ASN A 443 40.09 -6.61 -0.52
C ASN A 443 40.14 -6.07 -1.95
N THR A 444 40.27 -6.96 -2.95
CA THR A 444 40.22 -6.61 -4.38
C THR A 444 38.79 -6.52 -4.91
N GLN A 445 37.90 -7.41 -4.45
CA GLN A 445 36.46 -7.34 -4.70
C GLN A 445 35.76 -6.76 -3.47
N LEU A 446 34.93 -5.74 -3.70
CA LEU A 446 34.17 -5.04 -2.66
C LEU A 446 32.68 -5.10 -3.01
N CYS A 447 31.97 -6.05 -2.42
CA CYS A 447 30.51 -6.06 -2.37
C CYS A 447 30.07 -5.18 -1.20
N MET A 448 29.46 -4.02 -1.47
CA MET A 448 29.13 -3.01 -0.46
C MET A 448 27.62 -2.77 -0.41
N SER A 449 27.05 -2.83 0.79
CA SER A 449 25.69 -2.36 1.05
C SER A 449 25.76 -0.90 1.49
N VAL A 450 25.06 -0.01 0.77
CA VAL A 450 25.10 1.45 0.98
C VAL A 450 23.70 2.07 0.94
N LYS A 451 23.49 3.19 1.63
CA LYS A 451 22.26 4.00 1.52
C LYS A 451 22.58 5.49 1.51
N THR A 452 22.04 6.23 0.55
CA THR A 452 22.18 7.70 0.48
C THR A 452 21.55 8.38 1.70
N ASN A 453 22.31 9.22 2.40
CA ASN A 453 21.81 9.97 3.56
C ASN A 453 22.51 11.34 3.67
N LEU A 454 22.19 12.20 2.69
CA LEU A 454 22.70 13.56 2.54
C LEU A 454 22.46 14.45 3.77
N LEU A 455 21.38 14.22 4.53
CA LEU A 455 21.10 14.95 5.77
C LEU A 455 22.18 14.74 6.83
N VAL A 456 22.43 13.48 7.21
CA VAL A 456 23.44 13.14 8.23
C VAL A 456 24.84 13.42 7.71
N PHE A 457 25.08 13.25 6.40
CA PHE A 457 26.33 13.64 5.77
C PHE A 457 26.61 15.15 5.87
N LYS A 458 25.65 16.02 5.52
CA LYS A 458 25.84 17.48 5.62
C LYS A 458 26.01 17.95 7.08
N GLU A 459 25.30 17.35 8.05
CA GLU A 459 25.58 17.60 9.48
C GLU A 459 27.01 17.21 9.87
N LEU A 460 27.52 16.09 9.35
CA LEU A 460 28.85 15.55 9.65
C LEU A 460 29.97 16.41 9.03
N VAL A 461 29.80 16.82 7.77
CA VAL A 461 30.73 17.76 7.10
C VAL A 461 30.76 19.12 7.79
N ALA A 462 29.61 19.64 8.22
CA ALA A 462 29.55 20.89 8.99
C ALA A 462 30.36 20.79 10.30
N ARG A 463 30.16 19.73 11.09
CA ARG A 463 30.94 19.48 12.32
C ARG A 463 32.43 19.33 12.03
N ALA A 464 32.82 18.62 10.98
CA ALA A 464 34.22 18.48 10.59
C ALA A 464 34.86 19.81 10.16
N ALA A 465 34.08 20.74 9.58
CA ALA A 465 34.53 22.09 9.26
C ALA A 465 34.64 22.98 10.51
N GLU A 466 33.76 22.81 11.50
CA GLU A 466 33.84 23.48 12.81
C GLU A 466 35.05 22.98 13.63
N GLU A 467 35.29 21.67 13.69
CA GLU A 467 36.49 21.10 14.32
C GLU A 467 37.79 21.65 13.70
N ARG A 468 37.85 21.75 12.36
CA ARG A 468 39.00 22.34 11.65
C ARG A 468 39.20 23.84 11.94
N LYS A 469 38.15 24.57 12.31
CA LYS A 469 38.23 25.99 12.70
C LYS A 469 38.57 26.17 14.18
N ASN A 470 38.09 25.28 15.05
CA ASN A 470 38.13 25.44 16.51
C ASN A 470 39.23 24.60 17.19
N GLY A 471 39.89 23.67 16.47
CA GLY A 471 41.10 22.97 16.90
C GLY A 471 40.95 21.93 18.01
N ILE A 472 39.76 21.77 18.59
CA ILE A 472 39.50 20.89 19.74
C ILE A 472 38.33 19.93 19.39
N PRO A 473 38.53 18.59 19.41
CA PRO A 473 37.45 17.62 19.21
C PRO A 473 36.43 17.66 20.36
N HIS A 474 35.17 17.97 20.05
CA HIS A 474 34.16 18.21 21.08
C HIS A 474 33.43 16.91 21.51
N LEU A 475 34.18 15.97 22.10
CA LEU A 475 33.66 14.70 22.61
C LEU A 475 32.47 14.90 23.59
N PRO A 476 31.30 14.28 23.36
CA PRO A 476 30.21 14.28 24.32
C PRO A 476 30.60 13.48 25.56
N LYS A 477 30.65 14.11 26.74
CA LYS A 477 30.86 13.41 28.02
C LYS A 477 29.61 12.62 28.40
N ILE A 478 29.54 11.36 27.96
CA ILE A 478 28.74 10.33 28.64
C ILE A 478 29.44 10.06 29.97
N GLY A 479 28.74 10.31 31.08
CA GLY A 479 29.31 10.16 32.43
C GLY A 479 29.05 8.77 33.00
N ASP A 480 30.10 7.94 33.08
CA ASP A 480 30.04 6.70 33.85
C ASP A 480 29.82 7.00 35.34
N GLY A 481 28.76 6.42 35.91
CA GLY A 481 28.38 6.65 37.30
C GLY A 481 29.04 5.68 38.28
N LYS A 482 29.31 6.14 39.51
CA LYS A 482 29.44 5.26 40.69
C LYS A 482 29.21 5.98 42.04
N LYS A 483 28.19 5.48 42.76
CA LYS A 483 28.00 5.46 44.23
C LYS A 483 27.68 6.76 45.00
N ASN A 484 26.52 6.72 45.66
CA ASN A 484 26.15 7.25 47.00
C ASN A 484 26.98 8.44 47.57
N SER A 485 26.35 9.55 48.00
CA SER A 485 25.57 9.53 49.25
C SER A 485 24.53 10.66 49.39
N ARG A 486 23.51 10.35 50.20
CA ARG A 486 22.35 11.12 50.66
C ARG A 486 22.64 12.43 51.41
N TYR A 487 21.68 13.36 51.34
CA TYR A 487 21.39 14.49 52.26
C TYR A 487 22.47 15.60 52.37
N SER A 488 22.17 16.87 52.70
CA SER A 488 20.93 17.52 53.23
C SER A 488 20.63 18.88 52.54
N VAL A 489 19.46 19.46 52.85
CA VAL A 489 19.09 20.86 52.54
C VAL A 489 19.15 21.72 53.81
N ALA A 490 19.73 22.92 53.73
CA ALA A 490 19.61 24.10 54.62
C ALA A 490 20.50 25.23 54.05
N GLU A 491 20.28 26.54 54.23
CA GLU A 491 19.19 27.27 54.92
C GLU A 491 18.99 28.68 54.28
N LEU A 492 18.04 29.49 54.79
CA LEU A 492 17.64 30.79 54.25
C LEU A 492 17.92 31.96 55.22
N ALA A 493 18.45 33.06 54.69
CA ALA A 493 18.33 34.45 55.18
C ALA A 493 18.59 35.39 53.97
N ALA A 494 17.82 36.46 53.68
CA ALA A 494 17.37 37.60 54.50
C ALA A 494 18.55 38.56 54.84
N ASP A 495 18.49 39.88 54.59
CA ASP A 495 17.36 40.71 54.10
C ASP A 495 17.82 42.08 53.53
N SER A 496 16.86 42.89 53.05
CA SER A 496 16.84 44.36 52.94
C SER A 496 17.57 45.12 51.79
N ASP A 497 16.82 46.08 51.24
CA ASP A 497 17.06 46.99 50.12
C ASP A 497 18.22 48.02 50.23
N VAL A 498 18.60 48.62 49.08
CA VAL A 498 18.36 50.06 48.78
C VAL A 498 18.57 50.41 47.30
N ILE A 499 17.75 51.35 46.82
CA ILE A 499 17.56 51.89 45.45
C ILE A 499 18.81 52.55 44.83
N GLY A 500 19.03 52.46 43.50
CA GLY A 500 19.95 53.41 42.82
C GLY A 500 20.37 53.25 41.33
N GLN A 501 19.47 53.55 40.38
CA GLN A 501 19.75 53.91 38.96
C GLN A 501 20.24 52.86 37.93
N GLU A 502 20.05 53.20 36.64
CA GLU A 502 20.07 52.29 35.48
C GLU A 502 21.35 52.41 34.60
N LYS A 503 21.72 51.31 33.91
CA LYS A 503 21.63 51.25 32.44
C LYS A 503 21.99 49.88 31.83
N VAL A 504 21.10 49.41 30.95
CA VAL A 504 21.32 48.59 29.74
C VAL A 504 22.30 47.41 29.81
N SER A 505 21.76 46.19 29.67
CA SER A 505 22.52 45.04 29.18
C SER A 505 21.62 44.02 28.47
N LYS A 506 21.84 43.80 27.16
CA LYS A 506 21.22 42.69 26.41
C LYS A 506 22.16 41.49 26.41
N LYS A 507 21.71 40.34 26.93
CA LYS A 507 22.31 39.02 26.64
C LYS A 507 21.23 37.96 26.48
N VAL A 508 21.22 37.30 25.33
CA VAL A 508 20.36 36.16 25.04
C VAL A 508 20.91 34.91 25.73
N LYS A 509 20.04 34.08 26.32
CA LYS A 509 20.37 32.72 26.77
C LYS A 509 19.61 31.72 25.89
N ALA A 510 20.30 30.69 25.44
CA ALA A 510 19.69 29.60 24.67
C ALA A 510 19.01 28.57 25.59
N HIS A 511 17.96 27.92 25.10
CA HIS A 511 17.42 26.70 25.68
C HIS A 511 17.58 25.53 24.71
N THR A 512 18.23 24.47 25.19
CA THR A 512 18.35 23.17 24.52
C THR A 512 17.27 22.22 25.01
N VAL A 513 16.54 21.58 24.10
CA VAL A 513 15.66 20.43 24.40
C VAL A 513 15.82 19.39 23.30
N GLY A 514 16.00 18.12 23.67
CA GLY A 514 16.05 16.98 22.73
C GLY A 514 14.76 16.16 22.75
N GLY A 515 14.49 15.38 21.70
CA GLY A 515 13.31 14.52 21.62
C GLY A 515 13.15 13.83 20.27
N ARG A 516 13.96 12.79 20.00
CA ARG A 516 14.13 12.24 18.64
C ARG A 516 12.92 11.48 18.08
N ASN A 517 11.95 11.10 18.90
CA ASN A 517 10.83 10.21 18.52
C ASN A 517 9.46 10.91 18.38
N LYS A 518 9.39 12.25 18.38
CA LYS A 518 8.13 12.98 18.09
C LYS A 518 7.99 13.45 16.64
N LEU A 519 9.09 13.64 15.90
CA LEU A 519 9.06 14.27 14.57
C LEU A 519 8.41 13.42 13.46
N MET A 520 8.53 12.09 13.49
CA MET A 520 7.85 11.23 12.50
C MET A 520 6.34 11.39 12.60
N LYS A 521 5.79 11.29 13.82
CA LYS A 521 4.38 11.54 14.13
C LYS A 521 3.92 13.00 13.96
N ILE A 522 4.82 13.93 13.63
CA ILE A 522 4.43 15.29 13.20
C ILE A 522 4.19 15.30 11.69
N LEU A 523 5.03 14.64 10.89
CA LEU A 523 4.76 14.47 9.45
C LEU A 523 3.44 13.71 9.24
N ASP A 524 3.28 12.56 9.90
CA ASP A 524 2.07 11.72 9.76
C ASP A 524 0.78 12.38 10.27
N LYS A 525 0.89 13.39 11.16
CA LYS A 525 -0.26 14.18 11.65
C LYS A 525 -0.42 15.55 10.98
N THR A 526 0.47 15.95 10.07
CA THR A 526 0.32 17.21 9.30
C THR A 526 -0.44 17.01 7.99
N ARG A 527 -1.57 16.26 8.06
CA ARG A 527 -2.69 16.57 7.17
C ARG A 527 -3.24 17.94 7.58
N MET A 528 -3.34 18.85 6.60
CA MET A 528 -3.84 20.23 6.68
C MET A 528 -2.96 21.29 7.37
N SER A 529 -2.57 22.32 6.61
CA SER A 529 -2.77 23.77 6.90
C SER A 529 -1.90 24.71 6.02
N ILE A 530 -1.86 24.50 4.71
CA ILE A 530 -1.29 25.46 3.75
C ILE A 530 -2.44 26.18 3.01
N LEU A 531 -3.10 27.08 3.73
CA LEU A 531 -4.09 28.04 3.23
C LEU A 531 -3.81 29.43 3.87
N PRO A 532 -3.91 30.54 3.13
CA PRO A 532 -3.63 31.87 3.65
C PRO A 532 -4.72 32.34 4.63
N GLN A 533 -4.32 32.98 5.73
CA GLN A 533 -5.25 33.62 6.65
C GLN A 533 -5.81 34.92 6.05
N LYS A 534 -7.12 35.13 6.16
CA LYS A 534 -7.77 36.41 5.83
C LYS A 534 -7.54 37.45 6.94
N PRO A 535 -7.46 38.75 6.62
CA PRO A 535 -7.22 39.82 7.59
C PRO A 535 -8.46 40.13 8.47
N TYR A 536 -8.21 40.87 9.55
CA TYR A 536 -9.15 41.26 10.60
C TYR A 536 -10.39 42.07 10.13
N SER A 537 -11.49 41.85 10.84
CA SER A 537 -12.47 42.89 11.19
C SER A 537 -12.97 42.64 12.62
N ASP A 538 -13.11 43.69 13.43
CA ASP A 538 -13.31 43.63 14.89
C ASP A 538 -14.72 44.11 15.29
N LEU A 539 -15.34 43.40 16.23
CA LEU A 539 -16.52 43.77 17.04
C LEU A 539 -16.87 42.60 17.97
N GLY A 540 -16.81 42.80 19.28
CA GLY A 540 -17.12 41.76 20.28
C GLY A 540 -18.00 42.28 21.42
N LEU A 541 -18.34 41.37 22.37
CA LEU A 541 -18.80 41.58 23.76
C LEU A 541 -19.42 40.27 24.28
N GLY A 542 -19.19 39.91 25.54
CA GLY A 542 -19.77 38.72 26.19
C GLY A 542 -18.84 38.09 27.22
N GLN A 543 -19.05 38.40 28.50
CA GLN A 543 -18.25 37.90 29.63
C GLN A 543 -19.00 36.79 30.39
N THR A 544 -18.29 35.78 30.90
CA THR A 544 -18.46 35.26 32.27
C THR A 544 -17.24 34.47 32.74
N GLN A 545 -16.89 34.66 34.02
CA GLN A 545 -15.91 33.98 34.87
C GLN A 545 -16.53 32.72 35.52
N ASP A 546 -15.86 31.78 36.20
CA ASP A 546 -14.49 31.18 36.24
C ASP A 546 -14.74 29.70 36.76
N ASP A 547 -13.93 28.83 37.40
CA ASP A 547 -12.56 28.74 37.97
C ASP A 547 -12.20 27.22 38.17
N SER A 548 -11.03 26.90 38.76
CA SER A 548 -10.77 25.75 39.66
C SER A 548 -10.55 24.32 39.11
N ILE A 549 -9.36 24.14 38.51
CA ILE A 549 -8.32 23.15 38.88
C ILE A 549 -8.74 21.90 39.70
N VAL A 550 -8.49 20.69 39.14
CA VAL A 550 -7.85 19.55 39.86
C VAL A 550 -6.91 18.78 38.90
N GLY A 551 -5.71 18.39 39.38
CA GLY A 551 -4.58 17.94 38.57
C GLY A 551 -4.66 16.56 37.89
N LEU A 552 -3.96 16.44 36.75
CA LEU A 552 -3.67 15.18 36.06
C LEU A 552 -2.78 14.27 36.92
N ARG A 553 -3.17 12.99 37.06
CA ARG A 553 -2.24 11.89 37.39
C ARG A 553 -1.92 11.09 36.13
N GLN A 554 -0.63 10.84 35.90
CA GLN A 554 -0.18 10.03 34.76
C GLN A 554 -0.37 8.53 35.05
N SER A 555 -1.32 7.90 34.38
CA SER A 555 -1.36 6.43 34.27
C SER A 555 -0.33 5.97 33.23
N LYS A 556 0.42 4.91 33.55
CA LYS A 556 1.21 4.14 32.58
C LYS A 556 0.54 2.79 32.42
N GLN A 557 0.03 2.49 31.23
CA GLN A 557 -0.40 1.14 30.86
C GLN A 557 0.56 0.54 29.83
N THR A 558 0.87 -0.74 30.05
CA THR A 558 1.71 -1.58 29.19
C THR A 558 0.85 -2.30 28.15
N PRO A 559 1.44 -2.73 27.01
CA PRO A 559 0.78 -3.68 26.12
C PRO A 559 0.51 -5.02 26.85
N PRO A 560 -0.48 -5.81 26.40
CA PRO A 560 -0.93 -7.01 27.10
C PRO A 560 0.06 -8.19 26.97
N THR A 561 0.14 -8.98 28.04
CA THR A 561 0.89 -10.24 28.09
C THR A 561 -0.08 -11.41 27.91
N MET A 562 0.15 -12.29 26.92
CA MET A 562 -0.60 -13.54 26.85
C MET A 562 -0.11 -14.55 27.89
N ALA A 563 -1.03 -15.21 28.58
CA ALA A 563 -0.70 -16.25 29.54
C ALA A 563 -0.41 -17.58 28.85
N VAL A 564 0.71 -18.22 29.22
CA VAL A 564 1.00 -19.62 28.89
C VAL A 564 1.07 -20.39 30.21
N SER A 565 0.01 -21.11 30.53
CA SER A 565 -0.01 -22.08 31.62
C SER A 565 0.87 -23.27 31.22
N GLY A 566 2.07 -23.34 31.78
CA GLY A 566 3.10 -24.29 31.36
C GLY A 566 3.17 -25.57 32.18
N ASN A 567 4.09 -26.45 31.76
CA ASN A 567 4.72 -27.44 32.65
C ASN A 567 6.08 -27.86 32.08
N LEU A 568 7.18 -27.29 32.60
CA LEU A 568 8.33 -28.02 33.15
C LEU A 568 9.43 -27.05 33.64
N SER A 569 10.05 -27.41 34.76
CA SER A 569 10.94 -26.66 35.67
C SER A 569 11.85 -25.53 35.15
N SER A 570 11.95 -24.51 36.01
CA SER A 570 12.78 -23.31 35.95
C SER A 570 14.29 -23.50 36.21
N SER A 571 15.10 -22.55 35.74
CA SER A 571 16.26 -21.99 36.48
C SER A 571 16.78 -20.67 35.89
N ASN A 572 16.64 -19.57 36.66
CA ASN A 572 17.21 -18.22 36.52
C ASN A 572 16.99 -17.37 35.23
N PRO A 573 16.61 -16.08 35.37
CA PRO A 573 16.55 -15.12 34.27
C PRO A 573 17.69 -14.07 34.32
N ASP A 574 18.55 -14.03 33.30
CA ASP A 574 19.24 -12.80 32.87
C ASP A 574 19.80 -12.97 31.44
N LEU A 575 19.13 -12.39 30.43
CA LEU A 575 19.68 -12.10 29.08
C LEU A 575 18.65 -11.38 28.18
N ALA A 576 19.14 -10.81 27.07
CA ALA A 576 18.37 -10.05 26.07
C ALA A 576 17.39 -10.91 25.25
N PRO A 577 16.39 -10.32 24.55
CA PRO A 577 15.46 -11.05 23.69
C PRO A 577 16.19 -11.90 22.64
N VAL A 578 16.07 -13.23 22.78
CA VAL A 578 16.77 -14.21 21.95
C VAL A 578 16.14 -14.27 20.57
N SER A 579 16.79 -13.61 19.60
CA SER A 579 16.48 -13.66 18.16
C SER A 579 17.21 -14.83 17.46
N GLY A 580 17.44 -15.92 18.21
CA GLY A 580 18.07 -17.14 17.74
C GLY A 580 17.04 -18.14 17.26
N ASN A 581 17.16 -18.59 16.02
CA ASN A 581 16.40 -19.73 15.52
C ASN A 581 17.12 -21.03 15.94
N VAL A 582 16.33 -22.05 16.30
CA VAL A 582 16.84 -23.31 16.88
C VAL A 582 16.97 -24.39 15.80
N PHE A 583 18.14 -25.04 15.68
CA PHE A 583 18.39 -26.10 14.70
C PHE A 583 18.88 -27.38 15.33
N THR A 584 18.21 -28.47 15.00
CA THR A 584 18.74 -29.82 15.18
C THR A 584 19.92 -30.02 14.22
N LEU A 585 21.14 -30.09 14.76
CA LEU A 585 22.25 -30.72 14.08
C LEU A 585 22.42 -32.14 14.59
N MET A 586 22.88 -33.03 13.71
CA MET A 586 23.31 -34.38 14.07
C MET A 586 24.79 -34.61 13.74
N ALA A 587 25.46 -35.23 14.70
CA ALA A 587 26.66 -36.05 14.55
C ALA A 587 26.32 -37.44 15.17
N ASP A 588 27.12 -38.47 14.91
CA ASP A 588 27.16 -39.76 15.66
C ASP A 588 25.85 -40.35 16.24
N GLN A 589 24.72 -40.24 15.52
CA GLN A 589 23.35 -40.59 15.96
C GLN A 589 22.84 -39.80 17.18
N GLN A 590 23.46 -38.68 17.55
CA GLN A 590 23.02 -37.75 18.57
C GLN A 590 22.54 -36.43 17.98
N SER A 591 21.26 -36.10 18.19
CA SER A 591 20.66 -34.83 17.83
C SER A 591 20.87 -33.76 18.91
N ARG A 592 21.35 -32.57 18.54
CA ARG A 592 21.45 -31.40 19.45
C ARG A 592 20.88 -30.14 18.83
N TYR A 593 20.26 -29.32 19.67
CA TYR A 593 19.57 -28.08 19.29
C TYR A 593 20.50 -26.87 19.49
N LEU A 594 21.06 -26.35 18.40
CA LEU A 594 21.86 -25.11 18.42
C LEU A 594 20.97 -23.88 18.25
N LEU A 595 21.17 -22.86 19.08
CA LEU A 595 20.69 -21.50 18.83
C LEU A 595 21.66 -20.78 17.89
N ILE A 596 21.17 -20.34 16.71
CA ILE A 596 21.95 -19.53 15.76
C ILE A 596 21.16 -18.30 15.32
N ASN A 597 21.87 -17.22 14.97
CA ASN A 597 21.26 -15.99 14.45
C ASN A 597 21.04 -16.11 12.94
N LYS A 598 20.18 -15.26 12.35
CA LYS A 598 19.92 -15.27 10.89
C LYS A 598 21.20 -15.08 10.06
N ASP A 599 22.14 -14.29 10.56
CA ASP A 599 23.37 -13.95 9.84
C ASP A 599 24.52 -14.94 10.09
N THR A 600 24.35 -15.90 11.02
CA THR A 600 25.33 -16.95 11.30
C THR A 600 25.60 -17.78 10.06
N THR A 601 26.88 -17.89 9.69
CA THR A 601 27.35 -18.62 8.51
C THR A 601 27.43 -20.13 8.76
N ALA A 602 27.43 -20.93 7.68
CA ALA A 602 27.61 -22.38 7.73
C ALA A 602 28.89 -22.80 8.48
N ARG A 603 29.99 -22.04 8.34
CA ARG A 603 31.23 -22.30 9.08
C ARG A 603 31.11 -21.96 10.57
N GLU A 604 30.46 -20.87 10.94
CA GLU A 604 30.23 -20.52 12.35
C GLU A 604 29.30 -21.52 13.04
N ALA A 605 28.23 -21.95 12.36
CA ALA A 605 27.34 -23.00 12.83
C ALA A 605 28.08 -24.33 13.03
N ALA A 606 28.94 -24.73 12.08
CA ALA A 606 29.80 -25.91 12.24
C ALA A 606 30.78 -25.78 13.43
N ASN A 607 31.38 -24.60 13.61
CA ASN A 607 32.28 -24.32 14.74
C ASN A 607 31.55 -24.28 16.10
N GLN A 608 30.27 -23.90 16.13
CA GLN A 608 29.43 -24.00 17.33
C GLN A 608 29.06 -25.46 17.61
N ALA A 609 28.66 -26.21 16.58
CA ALA A 609 28.37 -27.64 16.67
C ALA A 609 29.57 -28.43 17.23
N MET A 610 30.77 -28.24 16.67
CA MET A 610 31.98 -28.92 17.16
C MET A 610 32.23 -28.67 18.65
N ARG A 611 31.96 -27.47 19.16
CA ARG A 611 32.13 -27.13 20.58
C ARG A 611 31.08 -27.80 21.46
N GLU A 612 29.83 -27.89 21.04
CA GLU A 612 28.77 -28.55 21.82
C GLU A 612 28.88 -30.09 21.78
N PHE A 613 29.23 -30.67 20.63
CA PHE A 613 29.53 -32.10 20.49
C PHE A 613 30.91 -32.49 21.09
N GLY A 614 31.72 -31.54 21.55
CA GLY A 614 33.01 -31.81 22.22
C GLY A 614 34.13 -32.29 21.29
N LEU A 615 34.02 -32.03 19.98
CA LEU A 615 34.92 -32.53 18.96
C LEU A 615 36.25 -31.75 18.95
N THR A 616 37.37 -32.47 19.11
CA THR A 616 38.71 -31.90 19.37
C THR A 616 39.57 -31.65 18.12
N ALA A 617 39.05 -31.89 16.92
CA ALA A 617 39.79 -31.67 15.68
C ALA A 617 39.88 -30.18 15.29
N SER A 618 40.69 -29.88 14.27
CA SER A 618 40.78 -28.54 13.69
C SER A 618 39.43 -28.09 13.07
N PRO A 619 39.04 -26.80 13.20
CA PRO A 619 37.84 -26.20 12.57
C PRO A 619 37.75 -26.26 11.03
N GLU A 620 38.76 -26.83 10.37
CA GLU A 620 38.82 -27.06 8.92
C GLU A 620 38.60 -28.52 8.53
N ALA A 621 38.52 -29.44 9.51
CA ALA A 621 38.31 -30.87 9.28
C ALA A 621 36.82 -31.27 9.20
N TYR A 622 35.90 -30.37 9.54
CA TYR A 622 34.46 -30.58 9.49
C TYR A 622 33.78 -29.57 8.56
N SER A 623 32.60 -29.93 8.05
CA SER A 623 31.73 -28.99 7.34
C SER A 623 30.25 -29.35 7.48
N LEU A 624 29.40 -28.34 7.37
CA LEU A 624 27.95 -28.48 7.43
C LEU A 624 27.44 -29.10 6.13
N CYS A 625 26.74 -30.22 6.23
CA CYS A 625 26.04 -30.86 5.13
C CYS A 625 24.52 -30.73 5.33
N GLU A 626 23.82 -30.36 4.28
CA GLU A 626 22.37 -30.54 4.16
C GLU A 626 22.11 -31.96 3.64
N VAL A 627 21.24 -32.69 4.31
CA VAL A 627 20.66 -33.94 3.79
C VAL A 627 19.17 -33.72 3.67
N SER A 628 18.63 -34.01 2.48
CA SER A 628 17.23 -33.79 2.11
C SER A 628 16.64 -35.06 1.52
N VAL A 629 15.38 -35.36 1.84
CA VAL A 629 14.64 -36.50 1.28
C VAL A 629 13.61 -35.99 0.29
N THR A 630 13.61 -36.57 -0.91
CA THR A 630 12.63 -36.26 -1.96
C THR A 630 11.29 -36.98 -1.72
N GLN A 631 10.23 -36.55 -2.41
CA GLN A 631 8.94 -37.24 -2.38
C GLN A 631 9.01 -38.69 -2.88
N GLU A 632 10.03 -39.01 -3.69
CA GLU A 632 10.34 -40.36 -4.21
C GLU A 632 11.16 -41.21 -3.21
N GLY A 633 11.45 -40.70 -2.00
CA GLY A 633 12.28 -41.36 -0.99
C GLY A 633 13.80 -41.27 -1.23
N VAL A 634 14.23 -40.72 -2.37
CA VAL A 634 15.67 -40.58 -2.69
C VAL A 634 16.32 -39.53 -1.78
N ILE A 635 17.35 -39.94 -1.06
CA ILE A 635 18.21 -39.10 -0.20
C ILE A 635 19.17 -38.28 -1.08
N LYS A 636 19.26 -36.98 -0.82
CA LYS A 636 20.17 -36.03 -1.49
C LYS A 636 21.01 -35.28 -0.46
N GLN A 637 22.33 -35.50 -0.49
CA GLN A 637 23.30 -34.82 0.36
C GLN A 637 24.02 -33.69 -0.41
N ARG A 638 24.19 -32.53 0.23
CA ARG A 638 24.97 -31.39 -0.27
C ARG A 638 25.85 -30.80 0.84
N ARG A 639 27.14 -30.62 0.58
CA ARG A 639 28.03 -29.79 1.42
C ARG A 639 27.69 -28.31 1.20
N LEU A 640 27.50 -27.55 2.27
CA LEU A 640 27.18 -26.13 2.20
C LEU A 640 28.46 -25.28 2.01
N PRO A 641 28.39 -24.14 1.27
CA PRO A 641 29.49 -23.17 1.23
C PRO A 641 29.70 -22.52 2.59
N ASP A 642 30.95 -22.36 3.02
CA ASP A 642 31.31 -21.82 4.35
C ASP A 642 30.67 -20.47 4.68
N GLN A 643 30.51 -19.61 3.67
CA GLN A 643 29.96 -18.24 3.76
C GLN A 643 28.42 -18.17 3.66
N LEU A 644 27.73 -19.32 3.58
CA LEU A 644 26.27 -19.34 3.44
C LEU A 644 25.61 -18.97 4.78
N SER A 645 24.92 -17.84 4.83
CA SER A 645 24.07 -17.41 5.96
C SER A 645 22.58 -17.61 5.66
N LYS A 646 21.72 -17.29 6.65
CA LYS A 646 20.27 -17.55 6.64
C LYS A 646 19.94 -19.03 6.51
N LEU A 647 20.72 -19.88 7.18
CA LEU A 647 20.53 -21.35 7.22
C LEU A 647 19.10 -21.74 7.65
N ALA A 648 18.50 -20.93 8.53
CA ALA A 648 17.12 -21.02 8.96
C ALA A 648 16.10 -20.89 7.82
N ASP A 649 16.23 -19.82 7.04
CA ASP A 649 15.25 -19.41 6.03
C ASP A 649 15.40 -20.23 4.72
N ARG A 650 16.23 -21.28 4.73
CA ARG A 650 16.65 -22.07 3.55
C ARG A 650 16.37 -23.57 3.65
N ILE A 651 16.27 -24.13 4.85
CA ILE A 651 16.13 -25.58 5.05
C ILE A 651 14.72 -26.05 4.68
N GLN A 652 14.63 -27.19 4.00
CA GLN A 652 13.35 -27.83 3.65
C GLN A 652 12.79 -28.64 4.83
N LEU A 653 11.46 -28.82 4.90
CA LEU A 653 10.84 -29.63 5.97
C LEU A 653 11.34 -31.09 5.97
N SER A 654 11.62 -31.65 4.79
CA SER A 654 12.24 -32.97 4.59
C SER A 654 13.78 -32.96 4.63
N ALA A 655 14.40 -31.91 5.18
CA ALA A 655 15.85 -31.78 5.29
C ALA A 655 16.31 -31.55 6.74
N ARG A 656 17.52 -32.03 7.06
CA ARG A 656 18.21 -31.82 8.34
C ARG A 656 19.66 -31.44 8.08
N TYR A 657 20.28 -30.70 9.00
CA TYR A 657 21.70 -30.34 8.93
C TYR A 657 22.55 -31.33 9.73
N TYR A 658 23.66 -31.75 9.13
CA TYR A 658 24.57 -32.74 9.68
C TYR A 658 26.00 -32.19 9.70
N LEU A 659 26.74 -32.49 10.76
CA LEU A 659 28.15 -32.12 10.89
C LEU A 659 29.02 -33.28 10.37
N LYS A 660 29.65 -33.13 9.19
CA LYS A 660 30.44 -34.21 8.58
C LYS A 660 31.95 -33.96 8.64
N SER A 661 32.71 -34.94 9.13
CA SER A 661 34.17 -34.96 9.01
C SER A 661 34.59 -35.15 7.55
N HIS A 662 35.65 -34.47 7.12
CA HIS A 662 36.24 -34.66 5.80
C HIS A 662 36.94 -36.03 5.66
N MET A 663 37.21 -36.73 6.77
CA MET A 663 37.83 -38.05 6.79
C MET A 663 36.81 -39.21 6.76
N GLU A 664 35.53 -38.92 7.02
CA GLU A 664 34.46 -39.94 7.08
C GLU A 664 33.79 -40.13 5.72
N THR A 665 33.78 -41.36 5.21
CA THR A 665 33.09 -41.69 3.95
C THR A 665 31.64 -42.14 4.14
N GLU A 666 31.20 -42.35 5.38
CA GLU A 666 29.88 -42.91 5.71
C GLU A 666 28.69 -42.03 5.28
N THR A 667 27.56 -42.70 5.04
CA THR A 667 26.26 -42.10 4.73
C THR A 667 25.68 -41.42 5.96
N LEU A 668 25.42 -40.11 5.88
CA LEU A 668 24.98 -39.32 7.03
C LEU A 668 23.56 -39.63 7.54
N CYS A 669 22.74 -40.33 6.76
CA CYS A 669 21.35 -40.61 7.06
C CYS A 669 21.04 -42.02 6.56
N SER A 670 20.43 -42.84 7.41
CA SER A 670 19.95 -44.18 7.08
C SER A 670 18.59 -44.15 6.38
N ASP A 671 18.21 -45.27 5.73
CA ASP A 671 16.88 -45.41 5.12
C ASP A 671 15.72 -45.27 6.14
N VAL A 672 15.99 -45.54 7.43
CA VAL A 672 15.00 -45.40 8.52
C VAL A 672 14.80 -43.93 8.87
N GLU A 673 15.90 -43.20 9.13
CA GLU A 673 15.86 -41.75 9.37
C GLU A 673 15.30 -41.00 8.15
N ALA A 674 15.57 -41.45 6.93
CA ALA A 674 15.03 -40.87 5.72
C ALA A 674 13.50 -41.05 5.62
N GLN A 675 12.98 -42.24 5.97
CA GLN A 675 11.53 -42.48 6.05
C GLN A 675 10.86 -41.70 7.19
N GLU A 676 11.56 -41.47 8.29
CA GLU A 676 11.09 -40.65 9.41
C GLU A 676 11.06 -39.16 9.03
N MET A 677 12.15 -38.61 8.49
CA MET A 677 12.20 -37.25 7.94
C MET A 677 11.15 -37.02 6.83
N GLN A 678 10.92 -38.00 5.95
CA GLN A 678 9.87 -37.92 4.94
C GLN A 678 8.48 -37.88 5.59
N ARG A 679 8.24 -38.65 6.65
CA ARG A 679 6.98 -38.65 7.41
C ARG A 679 6.77 -37.34 8.17
N GLU A 680 7.80 -36.82 8.86
CA GLU A 680 7.76 -35.52 9.55
C GLU A 680 7.52 -34.36 8.57
N SER A 681 8.01 -34.45 7.34
CA SER A 681 7.83 -33.40 6.33
C SER A 681 6.39 -33.22 5.84
N VAL A 682 5.53 -34.24 6.01
CA VAL A 682 4.12 -34.19 5.64
C VAL A 682 3.33 -33.63 6.82
N VAL A 683 3.33 -32.31 6.96
CA VAL A 683 2.50 -31.58 7.94
C VAL A 683 1.07 -31.49 7.39
N PRO A 684 0.08 -32.19 7.97
CA PRO A 684 -1.30 -32.12 7.48
C PRO A 684 -1.93 -30.79 7.88
N LEU A 685 -2.67 -30.15 6.98
CA LEU A 685 -3.35 -28.86 7.23
C LEU A 685 -4.13 -28.83 8.56
N LEU A 686 -4.80 -29.94 8.90
CA LEU A 686 -5.62 -30.05 10.12
C LEU A 686 -4.83 -30.13 11.45
N SER A 687 -3.50 -30.24 11.45
CA SER A 687 -2.69 -30.14 12.68
C SER A 687 -2.13 -28.73 12.93
N LEU A 688 -2.37 -27.79 12.02
CA LEU A 688 -1.97 -26.39 12.17
C LEU A 688 -3.08 -25.56 12.82
N SER A 689 -2.73 -24.42 13.41
CA SER A 689 -3.70 -23.45 13.92
C SER A 689 -4.23 -22.58 12.77
N SER A 690 -5.56 -22.44 12.66
CA SER A 690 -6.18 -21.57 11.66
C SER A 690 -5.78 -20.11 11.84
N MET A 691 -5.57 -19.68 13.08
CA MET A 691 -5.09 -18.33 13.41
C MET A 691 -3.64 -18.13 12.95
N GLU A 692 -2.77 -19.11 13.18
CA GLU A 692 -1.36 -18.97 12.82
C GLU A 692 -1.14 -19.04 11.30
N ILE A 693 -1.92 -19.85 10.59
CA ILE A 693 -1.96 -19.79 9.12
C ILE A 693 -2.38 -18.39 8.65
N ALA A 694 -3.47 -17.83 9.19
CA ALA A 694 -3.94 -16.50 8.82
C ALA A 694 -2.91 -15.39 9.14
N ASN A 695 -2.21 -15.49 10.29
CA ASN A 695 -1.10 -14.61 10.63
C ASN A 695 0.01 -14.66 9.58
N GLN A 696 0.49 -15.86 9.23
CA GLN A 696 1.64 -16.04 8.32
C GLN A 696 1.30 -15.67 6.88
N LEU A 697 0.08 -15.99 6.39
CA LEU A 697 -0.42 -15.52 5.09
C LEU A 697 -0.47 -13.98 5.06
N SER A 698 -1.08 -13.37 6.08
CA SER A 698 -1.21 -11.90 6.15
C SER A 698 0.14 -11.19 6.26
N ALA A 699 1.10 -11.75 7.01
CA ALA A 699 2.46 -11.23 7.09
C ALA A 699 3.23 -11.37 5.76
N ARG A 700 3.15 -12.52 5.09
CA ARG A 700 3.75 -12.76 3.75
C ARG A 700 3.19 -11.78 2.71
N ASN A 701 1.87 -11.57 2.74
CA ASN A 701 1.18 -10.74 1.77
C ASN A 701 1.45 -9.26 2.02
N TYR A 702 1.47 -8.82 3.28
CA TYR A 702 1.86 -7.46 3.63
C TYR A 702 3.30 -7.13 3.24
N LEU A 703 4.25 -8.07 3.39
CA LEU A 703 5.65 -7.86 2.99
C LEU A 703 5.83 -7.61 1.48
N LEU A 704 5.01 -8.22 0.63
CA LEU A 704 5.03 -7.97 -0.81
C LEU A 704 4.18 -6.74 -1.18
N PHE A 705 2.98 -6.60 -0.62
CA PHE A 705 2.08 -5.48 -0.86
C PHE A 705 2.70 -4.12 -0.48
N SER A 706 3.40 -4.05 0.66
CA SER A 706 4.10 -2.83 1.10
C SER A 706 5.33 -2.45 0.24
N GLY A 707 5.72 -3.32 -0.69
CA GLY A 707 6.71 -3.02 -1.73
C GLY A 707 6.13 -2.50 -3.05
N ILE A 708 4.80 -2.56 -3.24
CA ILE A 708 4.14 -2.04 -4.45
C ILE A 708 4.00 -0.52 -4.31
N GLU A 709 4.43 0.22 -5.33
CA GLU A 709 4.29 1.68 -5.36
C GLU A 709 3.02 2.09 -6.14
N PRO A 710 2.36 3.22 -5.81
CA PRO A 710 1.20 3.70 -6.58
C PRO A 710 1.49 3.89 -8.09
N THR A 711 2.76 4.15 -8.41
CA THR A 711 3.30 4.27 -9.77
C THR A 711 3.30 2.96 -10.55
N ASP A 712 3.36 1.80 -9.88
CA ASP A 712 3.28 0.47 -10.50
C ASP A 712 1.91 0.26 -11.17
N TYR A 713 0.82 0.61 -10.47
CA TYR A 713 -0.54 0.48 -10.98
C TYR A 713 -0.78 1.35 -12.22
N ILE A 714 -0.30 2.60 -12.22
CA ILE A 714 -0.38 3.48 -13.39
C ILE A 714 0.43 2.92 -14.56
N THR A 715 1.63 2.40 -14.28
CA THR A 715 2.53 1.82 -15.29
C THR A 715 1.94 0.58 -15.95
N ASP A 716 1.29 -0.30 -15.18
CA ASP A 716 0.62 -1.47 -15.73
C ASP A 716 -0.72 -1.12 -16.39
N LEU A 717 -1.58 -0.27 -15.79
CA LEU A 717 -2.88 0.09 -16.35
C LEU A 717 -2.77 0.71 -17.76
N PHE A 718 -1.86 1.68 -17.91
CA PHE A 718 -1.60 2.34 -19.21
C PHE A 718 -0.54 1.61 -20.05
N LYS A 719 0.00 0.48 -19.56
CA LYS A 719 1.04 -0.34 -20.21
C LYS A 719 2.23 0.50 -20.70
N LEU A 720 2.68 1.46 -19.89
CA LEU A 720 3.70 2.46 -20.28
C LEU A 720 5.06 1.82 -20.61
N HIS A 721 5.41 0.71 -19.95
CA HIS A 721 6.65 -0.03 -20.16
C HIS A 721 6.36 -1.51 -20.47
N PRO A 722 5.91 -1.88 -21.70
CA PRO A 722 5.48 -3.24 -22.02
C PRO A 722 6.56 -4.33 -21.88
N GLN A 723 7.83 -3.94 -21.91
CA GLN A 723 8.99 -4.85 -21.81
C GLN A 723 9.48 -5.01 -20.36
N GLU A 724 9.23 -4.02 -19.50
CA GLU A 724 9.69 -3.98 -18.10
C GLU A 724 8.49 -3.77 -17.16
N PRO A 725 7.64 -4.80 -16.99
CA PRO A 725 6.43 -4.72 -16.18
C PRO A 725 6.76 -4.67 -14.67
N PRO A 726 5.95 -3.96 -13.85
CA PRO A 726 6.19 -3.80 -12.42
C PRO A 726 6.39 -5.13 -11.67
N THR A 727 7.62 -5.34 -11.19
CA THR A 727 8.03 -6.64 -10.60
C THR A 727 7.32 -6.92 -9.27
N ASN A 728 7.09 -5.91 -8.44
CA ASN A 728 6.43 -6.10 -7.14
C ASN A 728 4.94 -6.43 -7.28
N LEU A 729 4.25 -5.76 -8.22
CA LEU A 729 2.86 -6.05 -8.55
C LEU A 729 2.71 -7.49 -9.09
N ARG A 730 3.61 -7.93 -9.99
CA ARG A 730 3.62 -9.33 -10.47
C ARG A 730 3.94 -10.35 -9.40
N ASN A 731 4.93 -10.08 -8.54
CA ASN A 731 5.24 -10.97 -7.41
C ASN A 731 4.04 -11.14 -6.45
N PHE A 732 3.19 -10.11 -6.34
CA PHE A 732 1.95 -10.16 -5.57
C PHE A 732 0.80 -10.86 -6.32
N GLU A 733 0.71 -10.72 -7.64
CA GLU A 733 -0.21 -11.51 -8.49
C GLU A 733 0.13 -13.00 -8.42
N ASP A 734 1.39 -13.38 -8.59
CA ASP A 734 1.86 -14.77 -8.49
C ASP A 734 1.65 -15.37 -7.09
N LEU A 735 1.76 -14.56 -6.03
CA LEU A 735 1.43 -14.92 -4.66
C LEU A 735 -0.07 -15.21 -4.49
N VAL A 736 -0.94 -14.32 -5.01
CA VAL A 736 -2.40 -14.49 -5.02
C VAL A 736 -2.81 -15.73 -5.81
N ASN A 737 -2.16 -15.99 -6.95
CA ASN A 737 -2.36 -17.19 -7.74
C ASN A 737 -1.93 -18.47 -6.97
N GLN A 738 -0.84 -18.43 -6.18
CA GLN A 738 -0.43 -19.54 -5.32
C GLN A 738 -1.47 -19.84 -4.22
N GLU A 739 -1.95 -18.83 -3.49
CA GLU A 739 -2.99 -19.01 -2.47
C GLU A 739 -4.29 -19.56 -3.07
N THR A 740 -4.66 -19.05 -4.25
CA THR A 740 -5.81 -19.47 -5.05
C THR A 740 -5.79 -20.98 -5.35
N PHE A 741 -4.69 -21.49 -5.91
CA PHE A 741 -4.62 -22.91 -6.27
C PHE A 741 -4.44 -23.83 -5.05
N TRP A 742 -3.85 -23.35 -3.95
CA TRP A 742 -3.66 -24.13 -2.73
C TRP A 742 -4.99 -24.61 -2.12
N VAL A 743 -5.95 -23.70 -1.91
CA VAL A 743 -7.26 -24.02 -1.30
C VAL A 743 -8.00 -25.10 -2.11
N ALA A 744 -8.03 -24.95 -3.44
CA ALA A 744 -8.68 -25.91 -4.32
C ALA A 744 -7.95 -27.27 -4.32
N THR A 745 -6.62 -27.27 -4.27
CA THR A 745 -5.80 -28.50 -4.29
C THR A 745 -6.05 -29.35 -3.04
N GLU A 746 -5.95 -28.77 -1.85
CA GLU A 746 -6.19 -29.48 -0.57
C GLU A 746 -7.60 -30.11 -0.52
N ILE A 747 -8.63 -29.38 -0.95
CA ILE A 747 -10.02 -29.86 -0.95
C ILE A 747 -10.22 -30.99 -1.99
N VAL A 748 -9.63 -30.89 -3.18
CA VAL A 748 -9.80 -31.92 -4.23
C VAL A 748 -8.94 -33.16 -3.98
N GLN A 749 -7.76 -33.00 -3.38
CA GLN A 749 -6.83 -34.10 -3.09
C GLN A 749 -7.34 -35.00 -1.96
N GLU A 750 -8.06 -34.47 -0.97
CA GLU A 750 -8.67 -35.31 0.08
C GLU A 750 -9.84 -36.15 -0.48
N ALA A 751 -9.69 -37.47 -0.40
CA ALA A 751 -10.67 -38.45 -0.84
C ALA A 751 -11.74 -38.73 0.23
N ASN A 752 -11.36 -38.68 1.52
CA ASN A 752 -12.26 -38.98 2.63
C ASN A 752 -13.23 -37.81 2.88
N LEU A 753 -14.54 -38.09 2.76
CA LEU A 753 -15.60 -37.07 2.89
C LEU A 753 -15.56 -36.33 4.24
N ALA A 754 -15.40 -37.05 5.35
CA ALA A 754 -15.41 -36.47 6.70
C ALA A 754 -14.17 -35.61 6.96
N LYS A 755 -12.99 -36.02 6.48
CA LYS A 755 -11.78 -35.17 6.51
C LYS A 755 -11.94 -33.94 5.62
N ARG A 756 -12.50 -34.07 4.42
CA ARG A 756 -12.72 -32.94 3.51
C ARG A 756 -13.68 -31.88 4.10
N VAL A 757 -14.74 -32.30 4.81
CA VAL A 757 -15.60 -31.37 5.56
C VAL A 757 -14.83 -30.65 6.67
N LYS A 758 -13.94 -31.35 7.40
CA LYS A 758 -13.05 -30.71 8.40
C LYS A 758 -12.08 -29.72 7.75
N ILE A 759 -11.52 -30.03 6.59
CA ILE A 759 -10.64 -29.12 5.80
C ILE A 759 -11.41 -27.86 5.39
N ILE A 760 -12.65 -27.99 4.88
CA ILE A 760 -13.47 -26.83 4.51
C ILE A 760 -13.80 -25.98 5.74
N LYS A 761 -14.24 -26.57 6.87
CA LYS A 761 -14.46 -25.83 8.12
C LYS A 761 -13.18 -25.17 8.64
N HIS A 762 -12.00 -25.76 8.41
CA HIS A 762 -10.71 -25.17 8.77
C HIS A 762 -10.35 -23.96 7.88
N PHE A 763 -10.54 -24.06 6.56
CA PHE A 763 -10.37 -22.93 5.64
C PHE A 763 -11.33 -21.77 5.93
N ILE A 764 -12.59 -22.05 6.31
CA ILE A 764 -13.54 -21.01 6.74
C ILE A 764 -13.00 -20.27 7.98
N LYS A 765 -12.43 -20.99 8.96
CA LYS A 765 -11.77 -20.35 10.12
C LYS A 765 -10.53 -19.53 9.73
N ILE A 766 -9.71 -20.01 8.80
CA ILE A 766 -8.57 -19.22 8.27
C ILE A 766 -9.09 -17.93 7.61
N ALA A 767 -10.14 -17.99 6.79
CA ALA A 767 -10.71 -16.81 6.14
C ALA A 767 -11.28 -15.78 7.13
N LEU A 768 -11.93 -16.24 8.22
CA LEU A 768 -12.38 -15.37 9.31
C LEU A 768 -11.19 -14.67 9.99
N HIS A 769 -10.15 -15.41 10.37
CA HIS A 769 -8.95 -14.78 10.94
C HIS A 769 -8.24 -13.83 9.94
N CYS A 770 -8.23 -14.12 8.63
CA CYS A 770 -7.71 -13.20 7.61
C CYS A 770 -8.52 -11.89 7.56
N ARG A 771 -9.86 -11.94 7.70
CA ARG A 771 -10.72 -10.75 7.84
C ARG A 771 -10.33 -9.95 9.09
N ASP A 772 -10.11 -10.62 10.21
CA ASP A 772 -9.76 -9.99 11.48
C ASP A 772 -8.36 -9.33 11.41
N CYS A 773 -7.43 -9.93 10.66
CA CYS A 773 -6.14 -9.34 10.26
C CYS A 773 -6.26 -8.22 9.19
N LYS A 774 -7.47 -7.89 8.72
CA LYS A 774 -7.76 -6.98 7.58
C LYS A 774 -7.15 -7.40 6.24
N ASN A 775 -6.73 -8.67 6.11
CA ASN A 775 -6.32 -9.29 4.87
C ASN A 775 -7.55 -9.80 4.09
N PHE A 776 -8.31 -8.84 3.54
CA PHE A 776 -9.50 -9.13 2.74
C PHE A 776 -9.17 -9.92 1.47
N ASN A 777 -7.95 -9.77 0.92
CA ASN A 777 -7.47 -10.46 -0.26
C ASN A 777 -7.52 -11.99 -0.07
N SER A 778 -6.77 -12.53 0.90
CA SER A 778 -6.78 -13.97 1.20
C SER A 778 -8.16 -14.45 1.68
N MET A 779 -8.91 -13.62 2.41
CA MET A 779 -10.31 -13.93 2.80
C MET A 779 -11.20 -14.17 1.57
N PHE A 780 -11.19 -13.28 0.58
CA PHE A 780 -11.99 -13.41 -0.64
C PHE A 780 -11.52 -14.59 -1.51
N ILE A 781 -10.20 -14.80 -1.64
CA ILE A 781 -9.62 -15.95 -2.35
C ILE A 781 -10.14 -17.26 -1.74
N ILE A 782 -10.02 -17.45 -0.43
CA ILE A 782 -10.47 -18.67 0.25
C ILE A 782 -11.99 -18.86 0.08
N LYS A 783 -12.79 -17.80 0.30
CA LYS A 783 -14.26 -17.84 0.14
C LYS A 783 -14.67 -18.24 -1.29
N HIS A 784 -14.01 -17.69 -2.30
CA HIS A 784 -14.31 -17.96 -3.71
C HIS A 784 -13.88 -19.37 -4.14
N PHE A 785 -12.69 -19.82 -3.75
CA PHE A 785 -12.17 -21.12 -4.19
C PHE A 785 -12.73 -22.32 -3.41
N ILE A 786 -13.27 -22.12 -2.20
CA ILE A 786 -14.21 -23.10 -1.59
C ILE A 786 -15.41 -23.31 -2.52
N LYS A 787 -16.06 -22.24 -3.02
CA LYS A 787 -17.23 -22.34 -3.91
C LYS A 787 -16.89 -23.07 -5.21
N ILE A 788 -15.73 -22.80 -5.83
CA ILE A 788 -15.27 -23.52 -7.03
C ILE A 788 -15.01 -25.00 -6.73
N ALA A 789 -14.26 -25.32 -5.66
CA ALA A 789 -13.92 -26.71 -5.32
C ALA A 789 -15.16 -27.58 -5.03
N LEU A 790 -16.26 -26.97 -4.58
CA LEU A 790 -17.56 -27.62 -4.39
C LEU A 790 -18.30 -27.88 -5.71
N HIS A 791 -18.20 -26.97 -6.69
CA HIS A 791 -18.80 -27.16 -8.02
C HIS A 791 -18.03 -28.19 -8.88
N CYS A 792 -16.71 -28.29 -8.74
CA CYS A 792 -15.88 -29.14 -9.61
C CYS A 792 -15.93 -30.65 -9.32
N ARG A 793 -16.68 -31.13 -8.32
CA ARG A 793 -16.62 -32.55 -7.87
C ARG A 793 -17.99 -33.17 -7.60
N ASP A 794 -18.70 -33.49 -8.70
CA ASP A 794 -19.94 -34.28 -8.81
C ASP A 794 -21.04 -34.07 -7.76
N CYS A 795 -22.13 -33.43 -8.19
CA CYS A 795 -23.33 -33.15 -7.40
C CYS A 795 -24.07 -34.42 -6.95
N LYS A 796 -23.73 -34.92 -5.75
CA LYS A 796 -24.58 -35.87 -5.00
C LYS A 796 -25.00 -35.39 -3.60
N ASN A 797 -24.18 -34.59 -2.92
CA ASN A 797 -24.41 -34.15 -1.53
C ASN A 797 -24.41 -32.61 -1.38
N PHE A 798 -24.91 -31.88 -2.39
CA PHE A 798 -24.88 -30.40 -2.44
C PHE A 798 -25.59 -29.76 -1.24
N ASN A 799 -26.79 -30.25 -0.88
CA ASN A 799 -27.60 -29.72 0.22
C ASN A 799 -26.89 -29.80 1.59
N SER A 800 -26.24 -30.92 1.88
CA SER A 800 -25.48 -31.12 3.13
C SER A 800 -24.16 -30.32 3.21
N MET A 801 -23.71 -29.73 2.10
CA MET A 801 -22.61 -28.76 2.09
C MET A 801 -23.12 -27.32 2.14
N PHE A 802 -24.29 -27.03 1.59
CA PHE A 802 -24.94 -25.72 1.72
C PHE A 802 -25.26 -25.38 3.18
N ALA A 803 -25.72 -26.36 3.97
CA ALA A 803 -25.96 -26.24 5.42
C ALA A 803 -24.68 -26.25 6.30
N ILE A 804 -23.53 -25.92 5.71
CA ILE A 804 -22.22 -25.73 6.40
C ILE A 804 -21.56 -24.40 5.92
N ILE A 805 -22.25 -23.65 5.06
CA ILE A 805 -21.75 -22.47 4.33
C ILE A 805 -22.74 -21.30 4.46
N ARG A 806 -24.04 -21.64 4.43
CA ARG A 806 -25.03 -20.99 5.28
C ARG A 806 -24.83 -21.48 6.72
#